data_AF-A0A7L0D9A6-F1
#
_entry.id   AF-A0A7L0D9A6-F1
#
_cell.length_a   1.000
_cell.length_b   1.000
_cell.length_c   1.000
_cell.angle_alpha   90.00
_cell.angle_beta   90.00
_cell.angle_gamma   90.00
#
_symmetry.space_group_name_H-M   'P 1'
#
loop_
_entity.id
_entity.type
_entity.pdbx_description
1 polymer ?
#
loop_
_entity_poly.entity_id
_entity_poly.type
_entity_poly.pdbx_seq_one_letter_code
_entity_poly.pdbx_strand_id
1 'polypeptide(L)'
;AVSVYQLVTSALCSSRFMATNDLMTELQKDSIKLDEDSEKKVVKMLLKLLEDKNGEVQNLAVKCLGPLVGKVKEYQVETIVDSLCANMLSDKEQLRDISSIGLKTVIAELPPASTGSTMTANVCKKITAQLTGAIGKQEDVSVQLEALDILSDMLSRRGATLYSFHSSILNCLLPQLTSPRLAVRKRAIIALGHLVLTCSGSIFSELTEHLLTALRRNESTSTTRTYIQCVAGISRQAGHRIGEHLEKIIPLIVQYCNVEDDELREYCFQAFESFVRRCPKEMDPHIPNVMGLCLKYITFDPNYNYDNDEEEEAEMMDTENGEDEEQESDEEYSDDDDISWKVRRSAAKCLEAMVSSRHDLLQDFYRTLSPVLISRFKEREENVKADIFSTYISLLKQTLPTQSWLHASDAPGRDDVPLTMLQNQVPNIIKALHKQLKDKSIKSRQGCFSLLTELANVLPGCLADHIPALVPGIVFSLADKSSSSNMRIDTLSFLHVLLCNHQPEVFHPHIKNLLPPVVTCIGDPFYKITSEALLVTQQLVKVIRPLDKSCTFDAKPYVKDLFPGTLKRLKAADIDQEVKERAISCMGQIIYSLGDHLSTDLQPTLKIFLERLKNEITRLTTVKALTLIANSPLKIDLRPILGEGFPILASFLRKNHRALKLSTLTALDILVKNYSDSLKPAMIESVLTELPALITENDMHVSQVAIVFLTTLAQGYPSCVSKLSGPVLAEIFQLVHSPLLQGGALSAIMDFFQALLLTKTATVGYSELLRQLTAPVYSSGSAGASVTLHRQAYCSVAKCVASLSSVCPKEAAAVVTQFIQEVKSPKSSPAVKVLAFLSLAEMGRTTNLSAQRELKTVILEAFTSPSEEVKSAASYALGNVSAGNLQEYLPFMLQEIGSQPKRQYLLLHSLKEVISCSPAEGLKPYVEDIWALLLKHCECPEEGTRSVVAECLGKLTLVDPSELLPRLKKQLSSESPHARSTVVTAVKFTIADQPQPVDALLKGCIGDFLKTLQDPDLNVRRVALAMFNSAAHNKPSLIRDLLDALLPSLYGETKVRRELIREVEMGPFKHTVDDGLDVRKAAFECMYTLLESCLGQLDVYEYLNHVEDGLKDHYDIRMLTFLMLARLSTLCPAAVLQRLQPLIEPLRATCSTKVKAGSVKQEFEKQDELKRSAMRAVAALLTIPEVEKSPAMAEFSSQIRSSPEMASLFESIQKDSTSLPTSESMDMS
;
A
#
# COMPACT_ATOMS: atom_id res chain seq x y z
N ALA A 1 -29.13 34.93 -32.55
CA ALA A 1 -28.61 36.21 -32.02
C ALA A 1 -29.66 37.34 -32.04
N VAL A 2 -30.25 37.71 -33.19
CA VAL A 2 -31.18 38.86 -33.29
C VAL A 2 -32.47 38.68 -32.48
N SER A 3 -33.07 37.48 -32.46
CA SER A 3 -34.29 37.18 -31.69
C SER A 3 -34.05 37.18 -30.17
N VAL A 4 -32.87 36.72 -29.74
CA VAL A 4 -32.45 36.71 -28.32
C VAL A 4 -32.26 38.15 -27.83
N TYR A 5 -31.66 39.02 -28.65
CA TYR A 5 -31.41 40.42 -28.30
C TYR A 5 -32.72 41.20 -28.00
N GLN A 6 -33.80 40.92 -28.73
CA GLN A 6 -35.12 41.53 -28.50
C GLN A 6 -35.81 41.00 -27.22
N LEU A 7 -35.68 39.69 -26.94
CA LEU A 7 -36.27 39.07 -25.75
C LEU A 7 -35.56 39.50 -24.45
N VAL A 8 -34.27 39.79 -24.52
CA VAL A 8 -33.45 40.26 -23.39
C VAL A 8 -33.79 41.72 -22.98
N THR A 9 -34.36 42.52 -23.87
CA THR A 9 -34.85 43.87 -23.56
C THR A 9 -36.33 43.93 -23.12
N SER A 10 -36.99 42.78 -23.01
CA SER A 10 -38.41 42.72 -22.62
C SER A 10 -38.64 43.12 -21.16
N ALA A 11 -39.80 43.70 -20.85
CA ALA A 11 -40.16 44.11 -19.49
C ALA A 11 -40.43 42.93 -18.54
N LEU A 12 -40.59 41.70 -19.08
CA LEU A 12 -40.92 40.50 -18.33
C LEU A 12 -39.64 39.77 -17.89
N CYS A 13 -39.53 39.49 -16.59
CA CYS A 13 -38.36 38.83 -16.02
C CYS A 13 -38.14 37.40 -16.56
N SER A 14 -39.20 36.62 -16.74
CA SER A 14 -39.13 35.24 -17.24
C SER A 14 -38.57 35.17 -18.67
N SER A 15 -38.94 36.13 -19.52
CA SER A 15 -38.45 36.22 -20.90
C SER A 15 -36.96 36.56 -20.97
N ARG A 16 -36.46 37.44 -20.08
CA ARG A 16 -35.03 37.77 -20.00
C ARG A 16 -34.20 36.61 -19.46
N PHE A 17 -34.71 35.91 -18.44
CA PHE A 17 -34.05 34.72 -17.89
C PHE A 17 -33.93 33.59 -18.91
N MET A 18 -35.03 33.21 -19.58
CA MET A 18 -35.02 32.16 -20.61
C MET A 18 -34.09 32.52 -21.77
N ALA A 19 -34.14 33.76 -22.27
CA ALA A 19 -33.28 34.18 -23.37
C ALA A 19 -31.78 34.16 -23.01
N THR A 20 -31.44 34.47 -21.76
CA THR A 20 -30.04 34.42 -21.29
C THR A 20 -29.59 32.97 -21.06
N ASN A 21 -30.48 32.09 -20.61
CA ASN A 21 -30.21 30.66 -20.45
C ASN A 21 -30.02 29.93 -21.78
N ASP A 22 -30.83 30.25 -22.78
CA ASP A 22 -30.68 29.74 -24.13
C ASP A 22 -29.36 30.21 -24.74
N LEU A 23 -28.99 31.49 -24.54
CA LEU A 23 -27.70 32.01 -24.97
C LEU A 23 -26.52 31.29 -24.31
N MET A 24 -26.59 31.00 -23.02
CA MET A 24 -25.56 30.24 -22.30
C MET A 24 -25.36 28.85 -22.92
N THR A 25 -26.48 28.15 -23.14
CA THR A 25 -26.49 26.79 -23.71
C THR A 25 -25.91 26.78 -25.12
N GLU A 26 -26.14 27.82 -25.90
CA GLU A 26 -25.55 28.00 -27.22
C GLU A 26 -24.04 28.31 -27.14
N LEU A 27 -23.60 29.21 -26.26
CA LEU A 27 -22.17 29.55 -26.10
C LEU A 27 -21.29 28.37 -25.65
N GLN A 28 -21.87 27.38 -24.98
CA GLN A 28 -21.19 26.15 -24.57
C GLN A 28 -20.98 25.14 -25.73
N LYS A 29 -21.64 25.33 -26.88
CA LYS A 29 -21.46 24.46 -28.05
C LYS A 29 -20.26 24.91 -28.88
N ASP A 30 -19.46 23.96 -29.36
CA ASP A 30 -18.27 24.26 -30.18
C ASP A 30 -18.57 24.68 -31.62
N SER A 31 -19.81 24.53 -32.08
CA SER A 31 -20.24 24.81 -33.46
C SER A 31 -20.51 26.28 -33.76
N ILE A 32 -20.55 27.16 -32.76
CA ILE A 32 -20.93 28.57 -32.95
C ILE A 32 -19.70 29.43 -33.19
N LYS A 33 -19.70 30.15 -34.31
CA LYS A 33 -18.76 31.24 -34.60
C LYS A 33 -19.55 32.55 -34.57
N LEU A 34 -19.14 33.49 -33.72
CA LEU A 34 -19.73 34.82 -33.66
C LEU A 34 -18.99 35.75 -34.63
N ASP A 35 -19.75 36.48 -35.45
CA ASP A 35 -19.19 37.58 -36.24
C ASP A 35 -18.90 38.80 -35.34
N GLU A 36 -17.95 39.64 -35.73
CA GLU A 36 -17.46 40.76 -34.90
C GLU A 36 -18.55 41.75 -34.44
N ASP A 37 -19.57 41.99 -35.26
CA ASP A 37 -20.73 42.83 -34.88
C ASP A 37 -21.66 42.12 -33.88
N SER A 38 -21.78 40.79 -34.00
CA SER A 38 -22.53 39.96 -33.04
C SER A 38 -21.80 39.85 -31.70
N GLU A 39 -20.46 39.71 -31.70
CA GLU A 39 -19.64 39.74 -30.49
C GLU A 39 -19.84 41.04 -29.70
N LYS A 40 -19.69 42.20 -30.36
CA LYS A 40 -19.88 43.53 -29.74
C LYS A 40 -21.26 43.69 -29.12
N LYS A 41 -22.30 43.20 -29.80
CA LYS A 41 -23.68 43.24 -29.31
C LYS A 41 -23.88 42.31 -28.12
N VAL A 42 -23.41 41.06 -28.18
CA VAL A 42 -23.55 40.08 -27.10
C VAL A 42 -22.79 40.53 -25.84
N VAL A 43 -21.57 41.03 -25.98
CA VAL A 43 -20.76 41.56 -24.87
C VAL A 43 -21.47 42.75 -24.21
N LYS A 44 -21.88 43.75 -24.99
CA LYS A 44 -22.60 44.93 -24.47
C LYS A 44 -23.93 44.55 -23.80
N MET A 45 -24.62 43.53 -24.33
CA MET A 45 -25.86 43.01 -23.77
C MET A 45 -25.63 42.33 -22.42
N LEU A 46 -24.65 41.42 -22.33
CA LEU A 46 -24.34 40.73 -21.07
C LEU A 46 -23.83 41.69 -19.99
N LEU A 47 -22.98 42.66 -20.35
CA LEU A 47 -22.56 43.71 -19.43
C LEU A 47 -23.73 44.56 -18.92
N LYS A 48 -24.73 44.82 -19.77
CA LYS A 48 -25.96 45.53 -19.35
C LYS A 48 -26.86 44.66 -18.46
N LEU A 49 -26.87 43.35 -18.65
CA LEU A 49 -27.63 42.41 -17.81
C LEU A 49 -27.01 42.22 -16.41
N LEU A 50 -25.74 42.57 -16.21
CA LEU A 50 -25.17 42.66 -14.86
C LEU A 50 -25.86 43.75 -14.02
N GLU A 51 -26.43 44.77 -14.65
CA GLU A 51 -27.21 45.84 -14.01
C GLU A 51 -28.72 45.54 -13.97
N ASP A 52 -29.14 44.30 -14.20
CA ASP A 52 -30.56 43.95 -14.18
C ASP A 52 -31.19 44.13 -12.78
N LYS A 53 -32.47 44.47 -12.73
CA LYS A 53 -33.22 44.59 -11.47
C LYS A 53 -33.44 43.24 -10.78
N ASN A 54 -33.34 42.12 -11.49
CA ASN A 54 -33.55 40.78 -10.94
C ASN A 54 -32.22 40.02 -10.76
N GLY A 55 -31.95 39.56 -9.54
CA GLY A 55 -30.75 38.82 -9.17
C GLY A 55 -30.53 37.49 -9.91
N GLU A 56 -31.59 36.77 -10.29
CA GLU A 56 -31.48 35.52 -11.05
C GLU A 56 -30.95 35.76 -12.47
N VAL A 57 -31.36 36.87 -13.08
CA VAL A 57 -30.88 37.27 -14.41
C VAL A 57 -29.42 37.75 -14.32
N GLN A 58 -29.05 38.48 -13.26
CA GLN A 58 -27.67 38.88 -12.99
C GLN A 58 -26.74 37.67 -12.79
N ASN A 59 -27.15 36.70 -11.98
CA ASN A 59 -26.40 35.47 -11.74
C ASN A 59 -26.18 34.67 -13.03
N LEU A 60 -27.20 34.60 -13.89
CA LEU A 60 -27.10 33.90 -15.16
C LEU A 60 -26.22 34.68 -16.15
N ALA A 61 -26.28 36.01 -16.17
CA ALA A 61 -25.38 36.86 -16.97
C ALA A 61 -23.90 36.66 -16.58
N VAL A 62 -23.59 36.54 -15.28
CA VAL A 62 -22.24 36.21 -14.81
C VAL A 62 -21.78 34.83 -15.28
N LYS A 63 -22.64 33.81 -15.15
CA LYS A 63 -22.33 32.45 -15.63
C LYS A 63 -22.09 32.41 -17.15
N CYS A 64 -22.75 33.27 -17.92
CA CYS A 64 -22.52 33.43 -19.36
C CYS A 64 -21.15 34.06 -19.70
N LEU A 65 -20.55 34.87 -18.82
CA LEU A 65 -19.26 35.49 -19.09
C LEU A 65 -18.13 34.47 -19.23
N GLY A 66 -18.17 33.38 -18.45
CA GLY A 66 -17.20 32.29 -18.53
C GLY A 66 -17.02 31.71 -19.94
N PRO A 67 -18.05 31.05 -20.52
CA PRO A 67 -17.97 30.47 -21.86
C PRO A 67 -17.79 31.52 -22.97
N LEU A 68 -18.21 32.77 -22.74
CA LEU A 68 -18.04 33.86 -23.72
C LEU A 68 -16.57 34.22 -23.96
N VAL A 69 -15.75 34.26 -22.90
CA VAL A 69 -14.33 34.65 -22.97
C VAL A 69 -13.53 33.73 -23.90
N GLY A 70 -13.88 32.44 -23.96
CA GLY A 70 -13.27 31.47 -24.86
C GLY A 70 -13.74 31.55 -26.33
N LYS A 71 -14.77 32.35 -26.63
CA LYS A 71 -15.42 32.39 -27.96
C LYS A 71 -15.33 33.76 -28.66
N VAL A 72 -14.81 34.79 -27.99
CA VAL A 72 -14.67 36.16 -28.53
C VAL A 72 -13.22 36.56 -28.76
N LYS A 73 -12.97 37.54 -29.66
CA LYS A 73 -11.62 38.09 -29.91
C LYS A 73 -11.02 38.81 -28.68
N GLU A 74 -9.68 38.83 -28.60
CA GLU A 74 -8.90 39.44 -27.50
C GLU A 74 -9.35 40.85 -27.10
N TYR A 75 -9.63 41.73 -28.07
CA TYR A 75 -10.10 43.10 -27.82
C TYR A 75 -11.47 43.16 -27.08
N GLN A 76 -12.37 42.20 -27.37
CA GLN A 76 -13.66 42.13 -26.68
C GLN A 76 -13.50 41.60 -25.25
N VAL A 77 -12.59 40.64 -25.04
CA VAL A 77 -12.23 40.17 -23.68
C VAL A 77 -11.63 41.30 -22.86
N GLU A 78 -10.75 42.11 -23.45
CA GLU A 78 -10.20 43.30 -22.81
C GLU A 78 -11.29 44.31 -22.43
N THR A 79 -12.27 44.52 -23.30
CA THR A 79 -13.43 45.40 -23.03
C THR A 79 -14.30 44.88 -21.87
N ILE A 80 -14.53 43.56 -21.79
CA ILE A 80 -15.24 42.93 -20.67
C ILE A 80 -14.49 43.21 -19.37
N VAL A 81 -13.19 42.93 -19.36
CA VAL A 81 -12.34 43.06 -18.17
C VAL A 81 -12.26 44.51 -17.70
N ASP A 82 -12.06 45.47 -18.60
CA ASP A 82 -12.06 46.90 -18.26
C ASP A 82 -13.39 47.35 -17.66
N SER A 83 -14.50 46.89 -18.25
CA SER A 83 -15.84 47.25 -17.77
C SER A 83 -16.10 46.65 -16.38
N LEU A 84 -15.73 45.39 -16.15
CA LEU A 84 -15.87 44.73 -14.84
C LEU A 84 -14.98 45.38 -13.78
N CYS A 85 -13.74 45.73 -14.10
CA CYS A 85 -12.83 46.39 -13.17
C CYS A 85 -13.26 47.83 -12.87
N ALA A 86 -13.80 48.57 -13.85
CA ALA A 86 -14.38 49.89 -13.62
C ALA A 86 -15.64 49.81 -12.74
N ASN A 87 -16.49 48.80 -12.97
CA ASN A 87 -17.71 48.56 -12.18
C ASN A 87 -17.40 48.11 -10.74
N MET A 88 -16.26 47.47 -10.51
CA MET A 88 -15.77 47.15 -9.16
C MET A 88 -15.48 48.43 -8.33
N LEU A 89 -15.17 49.54 -9.01
CA LEU A 89 -14.98 50.86 -8.40
C LEU A 89 -16.26 51.71 -8.39
N SER A 90 -17.41 51.14 -8.74
CA SER A 90 -18.69 51.86 -8.77
C SER A 90 -19.23 52.14 -7.37
N ASP A 91 -19.95 53.24 -7.22
CA ASP A 91 -20.65 53.60 -5.97
C ASP A 91 -21.80 52.61 -5.64
N LYS A 92 -22.30 51.86 -6.63
CA LYS A 92 -23.38 50.87 -6.46
C LYS A 92 -22.85 49.53 -5.93
N GLU A 93 -23.19 49.19 -4.69
CA GLU A 93 -22.76 47.95 -4.02
C GLU A 93 -23.09 46.67 -4.79
N GLN A 94 -24.36 46.49 -5.19
CA GLN A 94 -24.80 45.32 -5.96
C GLN A 94 -24.02 45.15 -7.27
N LEU A 95 -23.60 46.26 -7.90
CA LEU A 95 -22.81 46.23 -9.13
C LEU A 95 -21.35 45.86 -8.86
N ARG A 96 -20.79 46.23 -7.71
CA ARG A 96 -19.44 45.81 -7.30
C ARG A 96 -19.36 44.31 -7.08
N ASP A 97 -20.29 43.74 -6.31
CA ASP A 97 -20.28 42.32 -5.95
C ASP A 97 -20.45 41.43 -7.19
N ILE A 98 -21.42 41.75 -8.05
CA ILE A 98 -21.67 40.98 -9.27
C ILE A 98 -20.50 41.09 -10.26
N SER A 99 -19.82 42.25 -10.31
CA SER A 99 -18.65 42.46 -11.17
C SER A 99 -17.42 41.74 -10.63
N SER A 100 -17.25 41.63 -9.30
CA SER A 100 -16.22 40.81 -8.66
C SER A 100 -16.40 39.32 -8.99
N ILE A 101 -17.62 38.79 -8.84
CA ILE A 101 -17.92 37.39 -9.21
C ILE A 101 -17.73 37.18 -10.71
N GLY A 102 -18.13 38.15 -11.54
CA GLY A 102 -17.86 38.18 -12.97
C GLY A 102 -16.37 38.06 -13.30
N LEU A 103 -15.53 38.87 -12.65
CA LEU A 103 -14.09 38.88 -12.88
C LEU A 103 -13.44 37.57 -12.43
N LYS A 104 -13.84 37.01 -11.29
CA LYS A 104 -13.39 35.67 -10.84
C LYS A 104 -13.78 34.57 -11.83
N THR A 105 -15.00 34.62 -12.37
CA THR A 105 -15.49 33.67 -13.37
C THR A 105 -14.68 33.76 -14.67
N VAL A 106 -14.38 34.98 -15.13
CA VAL A 106 -13.50 35.20 -16.29
C VAL A 106 -12.10 34.64 -16.04
N ILE A 107 -11.50 34.92 -14.87
CA ILE A 107 -10.17 34.40 -14.51
C ILE A 107 -10.13 32.87 -14.45
N ALA A 108 -11.21 32.23 -13.98
CA ALA A 108 -11.31 30.77 -13.89
C ALA A 108 -11.32 30.09 -15.27
N GLU A 109 -11.96 30.71 -16.27
CA GLU A 109 -12.14 30.16 -17.62
C GLU A 109 -11.02 30.56 -18.61
N LEU A 110 -10.08 31.42 -18.22
CA LEU A 110 -8.95 31.78 -19.09
C LEU A 110 -8.03 30.57 -19.34
N PRO A 111 -7.61 30.32 -20.60
CA PRO A 111 -6.73 29.19 -20.91
C PRO A 111 -5.37 29.29 -20.19
N PRO A 112 -4.77 28.16 -19.78
CA PRO A 112 -3.48 28.13 -19.07
C PRO A 112 -2.35 28.65 -19.96
N ALA A 113 -1.31 29.25 -19.37
CA ALA A 113 -0.19 29.85 -20.12
C ALA A 113 0.55 28.88 -21.05
N SER A 114 0.40 27.57 -20.85
CA SER A 114 0.99 26.50 -21.66
C SER A 114 0.45 26.41 -23.10
N THR A 115 -0.67 27.07 -23.42
CA THR A 115 -1.22 27.16 -24.79
C THR A 115 -0.63 28.30 -25.63
N GLY A 116 0.33 29.08 -25.10
CA GLY A 116 1.05 30.10 -25.87
C GLY A 116 0.23 31.35 -26.26
N SER A 117 -0.95 31.56 -25.67
CA SER A 117 -1.81 32.71 -26.00
C SER A 117 -1.34 33.98 -25.29
N THR A 118 -0.88 34.97 -26.06
CA THR A 118 -0.54 36.34 -25.60
C THR A 118 -1.70 37.05 -24.91
N MET A 119 -2.94 36.69 -25.25
CA MET A 119 -4.19 37.19 -24.68
C MET A 119 -4.27 37.04 -23.16
N THR A 120 -4.02 35.85 -22.61
CA THR A 120 -4.09 35.61 -21.16
C THR A 120 -3.10 36.47 -20.40
N ALA A 121 -1.89 36.65 -20.95
CA ALA A 121 -0.88 37.51 -20.35
C ALA A 121 -1.30 38.99 -20.36
N ASN A 122 -1.84 39.49 -21.47
CA ASN A 122 -2.29 40.88 -21.59
C ASN A 122 -3.48 41.18 -20.66
N VAL A 123 -4.46 40.27 -20.59
CA VAL A 123 -5.62 40.38 -19.69
C VAL A 123 -5.17 40.38 -18.22
N CYS A 124 -4.32 39.43 -17.81
CA CYS A 124 -3.81 39.38 -16.43
C CYS A 124 -2.99 40.63 -16.09
N LYS A 125 -2.17 41.16 -17.01
CA LYS A 125 -1.42 42.41 -16.81
C LYS A 125 -2.34 43.59 -16.56
N LYS A 126 -3.41 43.72 -17.34
CA LYS A 126 -4.36 44.83 -17.23
C LYS A 126 -5.15 44.78 -15.92
N ILE A 127 -5.63 43.60 -15.54
CA ILE A 127 -6.27 43.35 -14.23
C ILE A 127 -5.29 43.70 -13.11
N THR A 128 -4.07 43.19 -13.15
CA THR A 128 -3.06 43.44 -12.12
C THR A 128 -2.78 44.93 -11.94
N ALA A 129 -2.63 45.69 -13.02
CA ALA A 129 -2.39 47.13 -12.96
C ALA A 129 -3.55 47.88 -12.27
N GLN A 130 -4.80 47.53 -12.59
CA GLN A 130 -5.98 48.15 -11.99
C GLN A 130 -6.21 47.72 -10.54
N LEU A 131 -5.98 46.44 -10.22
CA LEU A 131 -6.06 45.92 -8.85
C LEU A 131 -4.98 46.52 -7.93
N THR A 132 -3.76 46.69 -8.42
CA THR A 132 -2.66 47.34 -7.66
C THR A 132 -3.05 48.79 -7.32
N GLY A 133 -3.65 49.51 -8.27
CA GLY A 133 -4.19 50.85 -8.04
C GLY A 133 -5.37 50.89 -7.06
N ALA A 134 -6.25 49.90 -7.11
CA ALA A 134 -7.41 49.78 -6.21
C ALA A 134 -6.99 49.45 -4.76
N ILE A 135 -6.01 48.57 -4.58
CA ILE A 135 -5.47 48.20 -3.26
C ILE A 135 -4.70 49.38 -2.63
N GLY A 136 -4.02 50.19 -3.46
CA GLY A 136 -3.29 51.38 -3.00
C GLY A 136 -4.16 52.53 -2.48
N LYS A 137 -5.43 52.61 -2.89
CA LYS A 137 -6.39 53.62 -2.38
C LYS A 137 -7.00 53.12 -1.08
N GLN A 138 -6.62 53.72 0.05
CA GLN A 138 -6.99 53.26 1.41
C GLN A 138 -8.38 53.69 1.90
N GLU A 139 -9.14 54.43 1.10
CA GLU A 139 -10.41 55.04 1.55
C GLU A 139 -11.61 54.07 1.49
N ASP A 140 -11.64 53.12 0.54
CA ASP A 140 -12.76 52.18 0.33
C ASP A 140 -12.38 50.72 0.63
N VAL A 141 -12.62 50.27 1.86
CA VAL A 141 -12.24 48.92 2.31
C VAL A 141 -12.98 47.81 1.56
N SER A 142 -14.26 48.00 1.19
CA SER A 142 -15.01 46.97 0.45
C SER A 142 -14.34 46.65 -0.89
N VAL A 143 -13.85 47.67 -1.59
CA VAL A 143 -13.11 47.53 -2.84
C VAL A 143 -11.77 46.84 -2.60
N GLN A 144 -11.07 47.20 -1.53
CA GLN A 144 -9.79 46.56 -1.17
C GLN A 144 -9.94 45.05 -0.89
N LEU A 145 -11.00 44.64 -0.18
CA LEU A 145 -11.25 43.23 0.14
C LEU A 145 -11.50 42.41 -1.13
N GLU A 146 -12.34 42.90 -2.03
CA GLU A 146 -12.61 42.24 -3.31
C GLU A 146 -11.37 42.22 -4.21
N ALA A 147 -10.64 43.34 -4.29
CA ALA A 147 -9.41 43.42 -5.09
C ALA A 147 -8.32 42.46 -4.59
N LEU A 148 -8.16 42.31 -3.27
CA LEU A 148 -7.22 41.35 -2.67
C LEU A 148 -7.64 39.90 -2.95
N ASP A 149 -8.93 39.61 -2.94
CA ASP A 149 -9.43 38.26 -3.20
C ASP A 149 -9.24 37.86 -4.66
N ILE A 150 -9.56 38.75 -5.60
CA ILE A 150 -9.34 38.56 -7.03
C ILE A 150 -7.84 38.42 -7.34
N LEU A 151 -6.99 39.24 -6.71
CA LEU A 151 -5.55 39.14 -6.84
C LEU A 151 -5.01 37.80 -6.33
N SER A 152 -5.52 37.33 -5.19
CA SER A 152 -5.19 36.01 -4.62
C SER A 152 -5.59 34.85 -5.55
N ASP A 153 -6.80 34.88 -6.10
CA ASP A 153 -7.28 33.89 -7.06
C ASP A 153 -6.44 33.88 -8.35
N MET A 154 -6.04 35.07 -8.82
CA MET A 154 -5.18 35.21 -9.99
C MET A 154 -3.75 34.71 -9.72
N LEU A 155 -3.16 35.01 -8.56
CA LEU A 155 -1.82 34.56 -8.18
C LEU A 155 -1.77 33.03 -8.02
N SER A 156 -2.77 32.43 -7.39
CA SER A 156 -2.81 30.97 -7.19
C SER A 156 -2.88 30.19 -8.52
N ARG A 157 -3.62 30.71 -9.51
CA ARG A 157 -3.84 30.02 -10.80
C ARG A 157 -2.84 30.40 -11.88
N ARG A 158 -2.31 31.63 -11.86
CA ARG A 158 -1.56 32.25 -12.97
C ARG A 158 -0.30 33.02 -12.52
N GLY A 159 0.20 32.77 -11.31
CA GLY A 159 1.35 33.50 -10.73
C GLY A 159 2.60 33.58 -11.62
N ALA A 160 2.91 32.55 -12.40
CA ALA A 160 4.09 32.53 -13.29
C ALA A 160 4.03 33.58 -14.41
N THR A 161 2.85 33.88 -14.95
CA THR A 161 2.65 34.88 -16.01
C THR A 161 2.86 36.31 -15.52
N LEU A 162 2.79 36.51 -14.19
CA LEU A 162 2.87 37.81 -13.53
C LEU A 162 4.28 38.15 -13.02
N TYR A 163 5.31 37.39 -13.41
CA TYR A 163 6.68 37.54 -12.90
C TYR A 163 7.20 38.99 -12.94
N SER A 164 6.94 39.72 -14.03
CA SER A 164 7.36 41.12 -14.17
C SER A 164 6.64 42.09 -13.21
N PHE A 165 5.49 41.70 -12.67
CA PHE A 165 4.68 42.50 -11.74
C PHE A 165 4.84 42.07 -10.28
N HIS A 166 5.53 40.96 -9.98
CA HIS A 166 5.69 40.45 -8.62
C HIS A 166 6.27 41.48 -7.65
N SER A 167 7.25 42.27 -8.08
CA SER A 167 7.81 43.35 -7.25
C SER A 167 6.78 44.46 -6.97
N SER A 168 5.98 44.86 -7.96
CA SER A 168 4.90 45.84 -7.78
C SER A 168 3.80 45.31 -6.85
N ILE A 169 3.41 44.03 -7.03
CA ILE A 169 2.42 43.35 -6.19
C ILE A 169 2.92 43.25 -4.74
N LEU A 170 4.20 42.87 -4.53
CA LEU A 170 4.80 42.80 -3.20
C LEU A 170 4.74 44.17 -2.52
N ASN A 171 5.22 45.23 -3.20
CA ASN A 171 5.19 46.60 -2.68
C ASN A 171 3.78 47.12 -2.38
N CYS A 172 2.77 46.60 -3.07
CA CYS A 172 1.36 46.92 -2.83
C CYS A 172 0.77 46.14 -1.63
N LEU A 173 1.16 44.87 -1.44
CA LEU A 173 0.65 44.00 -0.38
C LEU A 173 1.27 44.26 1.00
N LEU A 174 2.57 44.61 1.06
CA LEU A 174 3.27 44.83 2.32
C LEU A 174 2.60 45.89 3.23
N PRO A 175 2.17 47.07 2.72
CA PRO A 175 1.46 48.07 3.52
C PRO A 175 0.11 47.56 4.06
N GLN A 176 -0.55 46.62 3.37
CA GLN A 176 -1.88 46.11 3.76
C GLN A 176 -1.82 45.23 5.01
N LEU A 177 -0.64 44.69 5.34
CA LEU A 177 -0.42 43.97 6.61
C LEU A 177 -0.59 44.88 7.84
N THR A 178 -0.51 46.20 7.66
CA THR A 178 -0.68 47.20 8.74
C THR A 178 -2.05 47.88 8.70
N SER A 179 -2.95 47.46 7.80
CA SER A 179 -4.30 48.06 7.66
C SER A 179 -5.08 48.05 8.98
N PRO A 180 -5.93 49.04 9.29
CA PRO A 180 -6.72 49.05 10.53
C PRO A 180 -7.75 47.90 10.62
N ARG A 181 -8.15 47.28 9.49
CA ARG A 181 -9.13 46.19 9.47
C ARG A 181 -8.47 44.82 9.33
N LEU A 182 -8.75 43.92 10.28
CA LEU A 182 -8.21 42.55 10.31
C LEU A 182 -8.56 41.71 9.07
N ALA A 183 -9.74 41.91 8.47
CA ALA A 183 -10.15 41.20 7.26
C ALA A 183 -9.21 41.48 6.07
N VAL A 184 -8.74 42.73 5.94
CA VAL A 184 -7.80 43.15 4.88
C VAL A 184 -6.45 42.47 5.10
N ARG A 185 -5.96 42.47 6.34
CA ARG A 185 -4.71 41.80 6.71
C ARG A 185 -4.74 40.30 6.37
N LYS A 186 -5.81 39.60 6.73
CA LYS A 186 -5.98 38.16 6.44
C LYS A 186 -5.99 37.87 4.93
N ARG A 187 -6.71 38.66 4.12
CA ARG A 187 -6.71 38.51 2.65
C ARG A 187 -5.35 38.83 2.03
N ALA A 188 -4.64 39.83 2.55
CA ALA A 188 -3.27 40.13 2.11
C ALA A 188 -2.28 38.99 2.41
N ILE A 189 -2.40 38.33 3.58
CA ILE A 189 -1.61 37.14 3.92
C ILE A 189 -1.86 36.01 2.93
N ILE A 190 -3.12 35.75 2.56
CA ILE A 190 -3.47 34.71 1.57
C ILE A 190 -2.84 35.05 0.21
N ALA A 191 -2.94 36.31 -0.24
CA ALA A 191 -2.33 36.75 -1.49
C ALA A 191 -0.80 36.60 -1.48
N LEU A 192 -0.12 36.95 -0.38
CA LEU A 192 1.32 36.73 -0.20
C LEU A 192 1.67 35.24 -0.20
N GLY A 193 0.85 34.41 0.44
CA GLY A 193 0.99 32.95 0.42
C GLY A 193 0.93 32.36 -0.99
N HIS A 194 0.09 32.90 -1.88
CA HIS A 194 0.04 32.49 -3.28
C HIS A 194 1.18 33.09 -4.12
N LEU A 195 1.68 34.29 -3.77
CA LEU A 195 2.82 34.92 -4.44
C LEU A 195 4.11 34.11 -4.26
N VAL A 196 4.37 33.61 -3.04
CA VAL A 196 5.62 32.89 -2.72
C VAL A 196 5.81 31.57 -3.49
N LEU A 197 4.75 31.03 -4.08
CA LEU A 197 4.81 29.85 -4.93
C LEU A 197 5.48 30.11 -6.29
N THR A 198 5.54 31.37 -6.74
CA THR A 198 6.01 31.72 -8.09
C THR A 198 7.04 32.84 -8.14
N CYS A 199 7.35 33.46 -7.00
CA CYS A 199 8.30 34.57 -6.95
C CYS A 199 9.77 34.12 -7.06
N SER A 200 10.63 35.02 -7.54
CA SER A 200 12.08 34.79 -7.61
C SER A 200 12.73 34.65 -6.22
N GLY A 201 13.93 34.07 -6.15
CA GLY A 201 14.70 33.99 -4.89
C GLY A 201 15.00 35.37 -4.28
N SER A 202 15.22 36.39 -5.11
CA SER A 202 15.48 37.76 -4.65
C SER A 202 14.27 38.43 -4.00
N ILE A 203 13.07 38.30 -4.62
CA ILE A 203 11.82 38.87 -4.10
C ILE A 203 11.40 38.14 -2.82
N PHE A 204 11.64 36.84 -2.74
CA PHE A 204 11.39 36.06 -1.53
C PHE A 204 12.31 36.46 -0.37
N SER A 205 13.58 36.72 -0.67
CA SER A 205 14.54 37.22 0.32
C SER A 205 14.13 38.61 0.80
N GLU A 206 13.72 39.51 -0.10
CA GLU A 206 13.21 40.85 0.22
C GLU A 206 11.96 40.80 1.13
N LEU A 207 10.97 39.95 0.80
CA LEU A 207 9.80 39.72 1.64
C LEU A 207 10.20 39.20 3.02
N THR A 208 11.11 38.23 3.08
CA THR A 208 11.53 37.61 4.35
C THR A 208 12.33 38.58 5.22
N GLU A 209 13.22 39.38 4.63
CA GLU A 209 13.94 40.45 5.33
C GLU A 209 13.00 41.53 5.84
N HIS A 210 11.98 41.91 5.06
CA HIS A 210 10.95 42.85 5.50
C HIS A 210 10.17 42.30 6.70
N LEU A 211 9.72 41.04 6.64
CA LEU A 211 9.02 40.38 7.74
C LEU A 211 9.89 40.25 8.99
N LEU A 212 11.17 39.86 8.83
CA LEU A 212 12.13 39.78 9.94
C LEU A 212 12.40 41.14 10.57
N THR A 213 12.52 42.19 9.76
CA THR A 213 12.74 43.55 10.25
C THR A 213 11.50 44.06 11.01
N ALA A 214 10.30 43.81 10.48
CA ALA A 214 9.05 44.17 11.13
C ALA A 214 8.86 43.41 12.46
N LEU A 215 9.13 42.09 12.47
CA LEU A 215 9.12 41.27 13.69
C LEU A 215 10.19 41.69 14.71
N ARG A 216 11.27 42.36 14.32
CA ARG A 216 12.27 42.90 15.27
C ARG A 216 11.91 44.28 15.82
N ARG A 217 11.20 45.10 15.04
CA ARG A 217 10.80 46.46 15.46
C ARG A 217 9.75 46.48 16.56
N ASN A 218 8.89 45.45 16.63
CA ASN A 218 7.90 45.22 17.69
C ASN A 218 7.07 46.47 18.05
N GLU A 219 6.42 47.09 17.05
CA GLU A 219 5.70 48.36 17.23
C GLU A 219 4.35 48.21 17.96
N SER A 220 3.59 47.15 17.69
CA SER A 220 2.33 46.84 18.40
C SER A 220 2.04 45.34 18.45
N THR A 221 1.34 44.86 19.48
CA THR A 221 0.94 43.44 19.61
C THR A 221 0.03 43.00 18.45
N SER A 222 -0.90 43.86 18.01
CA SER A 222 -1.81 43.58 16.88
C SER A 222 -1.09 43.39 15.54
N THR A 223 -0.10 44.25 15.23
CA THR A 223 0.70 44.11 14.00
C THR A 223 1.61 42.89 14.08
N THR A 224 2.19 42.62 15.25
CA THR A 224 3.01 41.43 15.50
C THR A 224 2.24 40.13 15.27
N ARG A 225 0.99 40.02 15.79
CA ARG A 225 0.09 38.88 15.49
C ARG A 225 -0.07 38.64 13.99
N THR A 226 -0.24 39.72 13.23
CA THR A 226 -0.42 39.67 11.77
C THR A 226 0.83 39.16 11.05
N TYR A 227 2.01 39.63 11.45
CA TYR A 227 3.26 39.18 10.85
C TYR A 227 3.55 37.70 11.15
N ILE A 228 3.24 37.21 12.35
CA ILE A 228 3.37 35.78 12.68
C ILE A 228 2.41 34.94 11.83
N GLN A 229 1.15 35.36 11.68
CA GLN A 229 0.20 34.71 10.76
C GLN A 229 0.70 34.70 9.32
N CYS A 230 1.36 35.78 8.88
CA CYS A 230 1.96 35.87 7.55
C CYS A 230 3.09 34.84 7.37
N VAL A 231 3.98 34.72 8.36
CA VAL A 231 5.06 33.72 8.35
C VAL A 231 4.50 32.30 8.33
N ALA A 232 3.48 32.01 9.15
CA ALA A 232 2.79 30.71 9.14
C ALA A 232 2.13 30.43 7.78
N GLY A 233 1.45 31.42 7.19
CA GLY A 233 0.82 31.32 5.86
C GLY A 233 1.83 31.04 4.75
N ILE A 234 2.99 31.71 4.78
CA ILE A 234 4.09 31.47 3.84
C ILE A 234 4.66 30.07 4.02
N SER A 235 4.87 29.62 5.26
CA SER A 235 5.36 28.26 5.54
C SER A 235 4.42 27.17 5.00
N ARG A 236 3.11 27.34 5.15
CA ARG A 236 2.11 26.38 4.65
C ARG A 236 2.19 26.15 3.15
N GLN A 237 2.55 27.20 2.39
CA GLN A 237 2.62 27.18 0.93
C GLN A 237 4.03 26.90 0.40
N ALA A 238 5.07 27.49 1.01
CA ALA A 238 6.46 27.47 0.53
C ALA A 238 7.46 27.03 1.63
N GLY A 239 7.19 25.92 2.30
CA GLY A 239 8.03 25.36 3.38
C GLY A 239 9.50 25.21 3.01
N HIS A 240 9.79 24.61 1.85
CA HIS A 240 11.16 24.36 1.40
C HIS A 240 11.99 25.64 1.18
N ARG A 241 11.34 26.79 0.91
CA ARG A 241 12.03 28.07 0.68
C ARG A 241 12.30 28.82 1.98
N ILE A 242 11.39 28.69 2.96
CA ILE A 242 11.55 29.37 4.25
C ILE A 242 12.59 28.68 5.15
N GLY A 243 12.91 27.41 4.89
CA GLY A 243 13.86 26.58 5.65
C GLY A 243 15.16 27.30 6.05
N GLU A 244 15.84 27.92 5.07
CA GLU A 244 17.12 28.64 5.28
C GLU A 244 17.01 29.84 6.23
N HIS A 245 15.80 30.38 6.41
CA HIS A 245 15.54 31.54 7.27
C HIS A 245 14.97 31.14 8.63
N LEU A 246 14.63 29.87 8.86
CA LEU A 246 13.98 29.41 10.09
C LEU A 246 14.86 29.60 11.33
N GLU A 247 16.18 29.44 11.22
CA GLU A 247 17.13 29.68 12.32
C GLU A 247 16.99 31.09 12.93
N LYS A 248 16.63 32.08 12.12
CA LYS A 248 16.44 33.47 12.56
C LYS A 248 15.01 33.75 13.03
N ILE A 249 14.03 33.04 12.48
CA ILE A 249 12.59 33.26 12.74
C ILE A 249 12.17 32.61 14.07
N ILE A 250 12.64 31.40 14.35
CA ILE A 250 12.19 30.62 15.51
C ILE A 250 12.51 31.28 16.84
N PRO A 251 13.73 31.80 17.09
CA PRO A 251 14.02 32.49 18.34
C PRO A 251 13.09 33.67 18.59
N LEU A 252 12.68 34.39 17.54
CA LEU A 252 11.74 35.50 17.65
C LEU A 252 10.32 35.01 18.01
N ILE A 253 9.84 33.94 17.38
CA ILE A 253 8.52 33.37 17.69
C ILE A 253 8.49 32.78 19.11
N VAL A 254 9.58 32.16 19.57
CA VAL A 254 9.73 31.69 20.95
C VAL A 254 9.66 32.85 21.96
N GLN A 255 10.31 33.99 21.65
CA GLN A 255 10.20 35.19 22.49
C GLN A 255 8.76 35.71 22.55
N TYR A 256 8.05 35.77 21.42
CA TYR A 256 6.66 36.20 21.36
C TYR A 256 5.68 35.25 22.04
N CYS A 257 5.98 33.94 22.07
CA CYS A 257 5.20 32.95 22.81
C CYS A 257 5.26 33.16 24.34
N ASN A 258 6.29 33.84 24.85
CA ASN A 258 6.41 34.18 26.28
C ASN A 258 5.70 35.47 26.68
N VAL A 259 5.21 36.25 25.72
CA VAL A 259 4.41 37.47 26.01
C VAL A 259 3.04 37.06 26.57
N GLU A 260 2.52 37.84 27.52
CA GLU A 260 1.20 37.64 28.13
C GLU A 260 0.07 38.10 27.19
N ASP A 261 -0.11 37.37 26.09
CA ASP A 261 -1.19 37.58 25.12
C ASP A 261 -1.62 36.26 24.48
N ASP A 262 -2.84 35.82 24.77
CA ASP A 262 -3.31 34.47 24.39
C ASP A 262 -3.53 34.32 22.88
N GLU A 263 -3.98 35.36 22.17
CA GLU A 263 -4.09 35.33 20.71
C GLU A 263 -2.72 35.25 20.03
N LEU A 264 -1.71 35.98 20.53
CA LEU A 264 -0.35 35.92 20.01
C LEU A 264 0.24 34.52 20.23
N ARG A 265 0.02 33.91 21.40
CA ARG A 265 0.44 32.53 21.70
C ARG A 265 -0.20 31.52 20.76
N GLU A 266 -1.51 31.64 20.49
CA GLU A 266 -2.22 30.79 19.52
C GLU A 266 -1.53 30.83 18.14
N TYR A 267 -1.24 32.02 17.62
CA TYR A 267 -0.59 32.16 16.32
C TYR A 267 0.86 31.66 16.31
N CYS A 268 1.59 31.76 17.43
CA CYS A 268 2.91 31.15 17.56
C CYS A 268 2.84 29.62 17.42
N PHE A 269 1.89 28.97 18.09
CA PHE A 269 1.71 27.51 17.99
C PHE A 269 1.26 27.07 16.60
N GLN A 270 0.38 27.83 15.93
CA GLN A 270 0.01 27.56 14.53
C GLN A 270 1.20 27.70 13.56
N ALA A 271 2.14 28.60 13.86
CA ALA A 271 3.38 28.73 13.09
C ALA A 271 4.29 27.51 13.33
N PHE A 272 4.49 27.10 14.59
CA PHE A 272 5.25 25.90 14.93
C PHE A 272 4.67 24.64 14.29
N GLU A 273 3.35 24.46 14.34
CA GLU A 273 2.65 23.34 13.66
C GLU A 273 2.98 23.30 12.16
N SER A 274 2.96 24.46 11.50
CA SER A 274 3.31 24.57 10.08
C SER A 274 4.77 24.23 9.80
N PHE A 275 5.71 24.73 10.61
CA PHE A 275 7.13 24.46 10.43
C PHE A 275 7.46 22.98 10.62
N VAL A 276 6.90 22.33 11.65
CA VAL A 276 7.09 20.90 11.92
C VAL A 276 6.61 20.04 10.76
N ARG A 277 5.44 20.37 10.19
CA ARG A 277 4.84 19.58 9.09
C ARG A 277 5.53 19.82 7.73
N ARG A 278 6.05 21.03 7.49
CA ARG A 278 6.57 21.44 6.17
C ARG A 278 8.09 21.50 6.07
N CYS A 279 8.80 21.62 7.18
CA CYS A 279 10.27 21.74 7.25
C CYS A 279 10.83 20.82 8.35
N PRO A 280 10.70 19.47 8.23
CA PRO A 280 11.04 18.59 9.34
C PRO A 280 12.52 18.66 9.73
N LYS A 281 13.44 18.71 8.74
CA LYS A 281 14.90 18.65 8.93
C LYS A 281 15.46 19.89 9.64
N GLU A 282 15.00 21.06 9.24
CA GLU A 282 15.45 22.33 9.82
C GLU A 282 14.91 22.51 11.25
N MET A 283 13.84 21.80 11.63
CA MET A 283 13.22 21.87 12.96
C MET A 283 13.87 20.97 14.00
N ASP A 284 14.65 19.96 13.61
CA ASP A 284 15.38 19.05 14.49
C ASP A 284 15.99 19.72 15.73
N PRO A 285 16.82 20.77 15.62
CA PRO A 285 17.47 21.38 16.78
C PRO A 285 16.50 22.15 17.70
N HIS A 286 15.33 22.55 17.19
CA HIS A 286 14.36 23.37 17.91
C HIS A 286 13.20 22.57 18.52
N ILE A 287 13.02 21.32 18.09
CA ILE A 287 11.95 20.42 18.56
C ILE A 287 11.89 20.29 20.10
N PRO A 288 13.00 20.07 20.84
CA PRO A 288 12.92 19.94 22.30
C PRO A 288 12.38 21.20 22.99
N ASN A 289 12.75 22.39 22.48
CA ASN A 289 12.30 23.67 23.02
C ASN A 289 10.81 23.90 22.73
N VAL A 290 10.37 23.65 21.48
CA VAL A 290 8.96 23.78 21.08
C VAL A 290 8.09 22.77 21.85
N MET A 291 8.57 21.54 22.04
CA MET A 291 7.90 20.53 22.85
C MET A 291 7.75 21.00 24.31
N GLY A 292 8.80 21.55 24.91
CA GLY A 292 8.75 22.12 26.26
C GLY A 292 7.70 23.24 26.38
N LEU A 293 7.61 24.12 25.38
CA LEU A 293 6.58 25.17 25.34
C LEU A 293 5.16 24.58 25.19
N CYS A 294 4.97 23.60 24.31
CA CYS A 294 3.66 22.94 24.15
C CYS A 294 3.24 22.24 25.44
N LEU A 295 4.15 21.56 26.14
CA LEU A 295 3.90 20.90 27.42
C LEU A 295 3.61 21.91 28.55
N LYS A 296 4.18 23.10 28.51
CA LYS A 296 3.83 24.17 29.46
C LYS A 296 2.42 24.71 29.19
N TYR A 297 2.14 25.06 27.94
CA TYR A 297 0.90 25.75 27.58
C TYR A 297 -0.32 24.84 27.40
N ILE A 298 -0.14 23.51 27.29
CA ILE A 298 -1.26 22.57 27.42
C ILE A 298 -1.83 22.53 28.85
N THR A 299 -1.03 22.92 29.85
CA THR A 299 -1.44 23.02 31.26
C THR A 299 -1.91 24.41 31.66
N PHE A 300 -1.89 25.37 30.73
CA PHE A 300 -2.22 26.76 30.99
C PHE A 300 -3.74 26.96 31.01
N ASP A 301 -4.34 26.86 32.20
CA ASP A 301 -5.71 27.29 32.51
C ASP A 301 -5.67 28.27 33.70
N PRO A 302 -5.48 29.58 33.45
CA PRO A 302 -5.42 30.59 34.52
C PRO A 302 -6.70 30.68 35.36
N ASN A 303 -7.81 30.18 34.81
CA ASN A 303 -9.14 30.30 35.37
C ASN A 303 -9.59 29.03 36.12
N TYR A 304 -8.77 27.98 36.16
CA TYR A 304 -9.15 26.71 36.79
C TYR A 304 -7.96 26.01 37.42
N ASN A 305 -8.04 25.71 38.72
CA ASN A 305 -6.98 25.02 39.44
C ASN A 305 -7.33 23.54 39.63
N TYR A 306 -6.63 22.68 38.91
CA TYR A 306 -6.86 21.22 38.89
C TYR A 306 -6.45 20.48 40.17
N ASP A 307 -5.83 21.17 41.13
CA ASP A 307 -5.28 20.60 42.37
C ASP A 307 -6.33 20.54 43.51
N ASN A 308 -7.48 21.21 43.38
CA ASN A 308 -8.53 21.21 44.42
C ASN A 308 -9.50 20.01 44.32
N ASP A 309 -9.51 19.28 43.20
CA ASP A 309 -10.43 18.15 42.98
C ASP A 309 -10.06 16.89 43.78
N GLU A 310 -8.86 16.79 44.35
CA GLU A 310 -8.44 15.63 45.16
C GLU A 310 -8.92 15.71 46.63
N GLU A 311 -9.30 16.90 47.12
CA GLU A 311 -9.78 17.08 48.51
C GLU A 311 -11.32 16.93 48.65
N GLU A 312 -12.09 17.07 47.57
CA GLU A 312 -13.56 16.87 47.59
C GLU A 312 -13.99 15.39 47.55
N GLU A 313 -13.06 14.44 47.38
CA GLU A 313 -13.37 13.01 47.34
C GLU A 313 -13.80 12.41 48.72
N ALA A 314 -13.74 13.17 49.81
CA ALA A 314 -14.06 12.70 51.16
C ALA A 314 -15.49 13.00 51.65
N GLU A 315 -16.28 13.86 50.98
CA GLU A 315 -17.60 14.30 51.49
C GLU A 315 -18.82 13.83 50.66
N MET A 316 -18.66 12.86 49.76
CA MET A 316 -19.80 12.22 49.08
C MET A 316 -20.13 10.86 49.69
N MET A 317 -20.46 10.83 50.99
CA MET A 317 -21.19 9.73 51.62
C MET A 317 -22.54 10.23 52.17
N ASP A 318 -23.60 9.57 51.71
CA ASP A 318 -24.96 9.53 52.25
C ASP A 318 -25.75 10.84 52.37
N THR A 319 -26.64 11.08 51.39
CA THR A 319 -28.06 11.38 51.69
C THR A 319 -28.97 10.98 50.54
N GLU A 320 -29.67 9.85 50.71
CA GLU A 320 -30.97 9.61 50.07
C GLU A 320 -32.03 10.54 50.70
N ASN A 321 -32.69 11.36 49.88
CA ASN A 321 -34.06 11.89 49.98
C ASN A 321 -34.16 13.40 49.74
N GLY A 322 -35.18 13.78 48.97
CA GLY A 322 -35.90 15.04 49.17
C GLY A 322 -35.77 16.03 48.03
N GLU A 323 -36.93 16.47 47.56
CA GLU A 323 -37.17 17.50 46.55
C GLU A 323 -36.72 18.90 47.03
N ASP A 324 -36.53 19.79 46.05
CA ASP A 324 -36.42 21.25 46.14
C ASP A 324 -35.27 21.86 46.95
N GLU A 325 -34.27 22.40 46.24
CA GLU A 325 -33.66 23.70 46.56
C GLU A 325 -33.05 24.31 45.29
N GLU A 326 -33.88 25.07 44.56
CA GLU A 326 -33.43 26.19 43.73
C GLU A 326 -32.98 27.31 44.68
N GLN A 327 -31.70 27.70 44.63
CA GLN A 327 -31.21 29.10 44.51
C GLN A 327 -29.80 29.32 45.09
N GLU A 328 -29.00 30.05 44.30
CA GLU A 328 -27.89 30.93 44.69
C GLU A 328 -26.49 30.34 44.89
N SER A 329 -25.73 30.22 43.79
CA SER A 329 -24.73 31.26 43.47
C SER A 329 -24.37 31.24 41.97
N ASP A 330 -25.27 31.75 41.13
CA ASP A 330 -24.91 32.23 39.79
C ASP A 330 -24.13 33.55 39.94
N GLU A 331 -22.87 33.47 40.35
CA GLU A 331 -21.88 34.43 39.86
C GLU A 331 -21.56 34.00 38.43
N GLU A 332 -22.38 34.46 37.48
CA GLU A 332 -22.07 34.41 36.04
C GLU A 332 -20.73 35.11 35.81
N TYR A 333 -19.64 34.34 35.86
CA TYR A 333 -18.39 34.72 35.22
C TYR A 333 -18.70 34.95 33.74
N SER A 334 -18.44 36.15 33.25
CA SER A 334 -18.59 36.51 31.85
C SER A 334 -17.69 35.61 30.99
N ASP A 335 -18.30 34.64 30.31
CA ASP A 335 -17.67 33.64 29.43
C ASP A 335 -17.08 34.25 28.13
N ASP A 336 -17.33 35.54 27.89
CA ASP A 336 -16.92 36.22 26.64
C ASP A 336 -15.41 36.53 26.55
N ASP A 337 -14.67 36.49 27.66
CA ASP A 337 -13.24 36.88 27.72
C ASP A 337 -12.24 35.72 27.86
N ASP A 338 -12.67 34.46 28.07
CA ASP A 338 -11.74 33.31 28.19
C ASP A 338 -11.30 32.76 26.82
N ILE A 339 -10.12 33.21 26.35
CA ILE A 339 -9.48 32.75 25.10
C ILE A 339 -8.39 31.69 25.38
N SER A 340 -8.12 31.35 26.64
CA SER A 340 -7.03 30.45 27.05
C SER A 340 -7.15 29.04 26.43
N TRP A 341 -8.38 28.58 26.18
CA TRP A 341 -8.66 27.29 25.54
C TRP A 341 -8.11 27.20 24.11
N LYS A 342 -8.04 28.31 23.37
CA LYS A 342 -7.46 28.32 22.01
C LYS A 342 -5.96 28.06 22.05
N VAL A 343 -5.27 28.57 23.06
CA VAL A 343 -3.83 28.32 23.28
C VAL A 343 -3.59 26.84 23.55
N ARG A 344 -4.33 26.24 24.49
CA ARG A 344 -4.25 24.80 24.79
C ARG A 344 -4.54 23.95 23.57
N ARG A 345 -5.57 24.31 22.79
CA ARG A 345 -5.94 23.66 21.54
C ARG A 345 -4.81 23.68 20.51
N SER A 346 -4.22 24.85 20.26
CA SER A 346 -3.13 24.99 19.30
C SER A 346 -1.86 24.27 19.77
N ALA A 347 -1.58 24.23 21.07
CA ALA A 347 -0.50 23.42 21.62
C ALA A 347 -0.72 21.92 21.38
N ALA A 348 -1.94 21.40 21.61
CA ALA A 348 -2.29 20.00 21.33
C ALA A 348 -2.10 19.64 19.84
N LYS A 349 -2.57 20.50 18.92
CA LYS A 349 -2.38 20.29 17.47
C LYS A 349 -0.91 20.33 17.03
N CYS A 350 -0.11 21.20 17.66
CA CYS A 350 1.33 21.22 17.41
C CYS A 350 1.98 19.90 17.85
N LEU A 351 1.59 19.37 19.01
CA LEU A 351 2.05 18.05 19.50
C LEU A 351 1.61 16.92 18.57
N GLU A 352 0.38 16.92 18.08
CA GLU A 352 -0.10 15.96 17.08
C GLU A 352 0.73 16.00 15.79
N ALA A 353 1.04 17.21 15.30
CA ALA A 353 1.91 17.37 14.13
C ALA A 353 3.33 16.84 14.38
N MET A 354 3.88 17.03 15.58
CA MET A 354 5.20 16.49 15.97
C MET A 354 5.19 14.96 15.99
N VAL A 355 4.20 14.35 16.64
CA VAL A 355 4.03 12.90 16.72
C VAL A 355 3.84 12.27 15.34
N SER A 356 3.02 12.88 14.50
CA SER A 356 2.74 12.37 13.15
C SER A 356 3.93 12.48 12.19
N SER A 357 4.84 13.44 12.42
CA SER A 357 5.98 13.68 11.52
C SER A 357 7.25 12.92 11.93
N ARG A 358 7.39 12.53 13.21
CA ARG A 358 8.66 12.04 13.78
C ARG A 358 8.52 10.70 14.47
N HIS A 359 8.72 9.62 13.70
CA HIS A 359 8.77 8.25 14.24
C HIS A 359 10.02 8.00 15.12
N ASP A 360 11.11 8.69 14.82
CA ASP A 360 12.42 8.57 15.48
C ASP A 360 12.37 8.90 16.98
N LEU A 361 11.48 9.81 17.39
CA LEU A 361 11.35 10.29 18.77
C LEU A 361 10.26 9.58 19.58
N LEU A 362 9.72 8.45 19.10
CA LEU A 362 8.62 7.74 19.77
C LEU A 362 8.92 7.39 21.23
N GLN A 363 10.13 6.93 21.55
CA GLN A 363 10.50 6.59 22.93
C GLN A 363 10.48 7.83 23.84
N ASP A 364 10.94 8.97 23.34
CA ASP A 364 10.93 10.23 24.07
C ASP A 364 9.51 10.75 24.25
N PHE A 365 8.64 10.59 23.25
CA PHE A 365 7.21 10.90 23.38
C PHE A 365 6.54 10.04 24.45
N TYR A 366 6.85 8.75 24.55
CA TYR A 366 6.32 7.93 25.64
C TYR A 366 6.83 8.34 27.02
N ARG A 367 8.07 8.83 27.15
CA ARG A 367 8.63 9.28 28.43
C ARG A 367 8.08 10.64 28.87
N THR A 368 7.94 11.58 27.94
CA THR A 368 7.69 13.00 28.26
C THR A 368 6.28 13.46 27.92
N LEU A 369 5.77 13.09 26.75
CA LEU A 369 4.48 13.55 26.24
C LEU A 369 3.31 12.70 26.77
N SER A 370 3.44 11.37 26.75
CA SER A 370 2.33 10.47 27.09
C SER A 370 1.77 10.67 28.50
N PRO A 371 2.59 10.82 29.58
CA PRO A 371 2.05 10.97 30.93
C PRO A 371 1.30 12.30 31.11
N VAL A 372 1.78 13.36 30.47
CA VAL A 372 1.15 14.69 30.50
C VAL A 372 -0.20 14.65 29.78
N LEU A 373 -0.28 14.04 28.60
CA LEU A 373 -1.55 13.89 27.88
C LEU A 373 -2.58 13.08 28.68
N ILE A 374 -2.17 11.97 29.31
CA ILE A 374 -3.05 11.14 30.15
C ILE A 374 -3.62 11.96 31.32
N SER A 375 -2.78 12.74 32.01
CA SER A 375 -3.23 13.60 33.11
C SER A 375 -4.25 14.67 32.68
N ARG A 376 -4.29 15.01 31.39
CA ARG A 376 -5.16 16.04 30.80
C ARG A 376 -6.40 15.50 30.11
N PHE A 377 -6.68 14.20 30.20
CA PHE A 377 -7.99 13.67 29.77
C PHE A 377 -9.16 14.24 30.60
N LYS A 378 -8.87 14.88 31.75
CA LYS A 378 -9.84 15.62 32.59
C LYS A 378 -10.14 17.07 32.16
N GLU A 379 -9.72 17.47 30.97
CA GLU A 379 -9.96 18.81 30.42
C GLU A 379 -11.46 19.22 30.47
N ARG A 380 -11.77 20.48 30.80
CA ARG A 380 -13.17 20.98 30.87
C ARG A 380 -13.72 21.28 29.47
N GLU A 381 -12.89 21.87 28.62
CA GLU A 381 -13.26 22.30 27.27
C GLU A 381 -13.34 21.12 26.29
N GLU A 382 -14.53 20.87 25.73
CA GLU A 382 -14.76 19.71 24.83
C GLU A 382 -13.85 19.71 23.60
N ASN A 383 -13.62 20.88 23.01
CA ASN A 383 -12.83 21.01 21.79
C ASN A 383 -11.34 20.70 22.05
N VAL A 384 -10.82 21.16 23.20
CA VAL A 384 -9.44 20.89 23.62
C VAL A 384 -9.28 19.40 23.97
N LYS A 385 -10.23 18.83 24.71
CA LYS A 385 -10.27 17.40 25.05
C LYS A 385 -10.26 16.52 23.80
N ALA A 386 -11.05 16.86 22.79
CA ALA A 386 -11.09 16.12 21.53
C ALA A 386 -9.75 16.15 20.77
N ASP A 387 -9.09 17.33 20.70
CA ASP A 387 -7.77 17.46 20.08
C ASP A 387 -6.67 16.72 20.89
N ILE A 388 -6.78 16.64 22.23
CA ILE A 388 -5.91 15.81 23.09
C ILE A 388 -6.10 14.32 22.78
N PHE A 389 -7.34 13.84 22.67
CA PHE A 389 -7.61 12.45 22.27
C PHE A 389 -7.09 12.16 20.86
N SER A 390 -7.26 13.07 19.90
CA SER A 390 -6.70 12.93 18.55
C SER A 390 -5.17 12.83 18.58
N THR A 391 -4.51 13.67 19.37
CA THR A 391 -3.05 13.64 19.57
C THR A 391 -2.59 12.27 20.10
N TYR A 392 -3.29 11.73 21.10
CA TYR A 392 -2.95 10.42 21.67
C TYR A 392 -3.25 9.26 20.69
N ILE A 393 -4.35 9.34 19.94
CA ILE A 393 -4.67 8.37 18.89
C ILE A 393 -3.59 8.39 17.80
N SER A 394 -3.10 9.57 17.41
CA SER A 394 -1.99 9.71 16.47
C SER A 394 -0.69 9.09 17.02
N LEU A 395 -0.43 9.20 18.33
CA LEU A 395 0.68 8.50 18.99
C LEU A 395 0.51 6.97 18.93
N LEU A 396 -0.69 6.46 19.20
CA LEU A 396 -0.99 5.03 19.10
C LEU A 396 -0.82 4.50 17.66
N LYS A 397 -1.34 5.22 16.67
CA LYS A 397 -1.19 4.89 15.25
C LYS A 397 0.26 4.89 14.80
N GLN A 398 1.08 5.79 15.35
CA GLN A 398 2.51 5.83 15.06
C GLN A 398 3.30 4.71 15.75
N THR A 399 2.73 4.14 16.82
CA THR A 399 3.31 3.01 17.56
C THR A 399 3.03 1.67 16.88
N LEU A 400 1.97 1.59 16.07
CA LEU A 400 1.80 0.48 15.13
C LEU A 400 2.99 0.48 14.16
N PRO A 401 3.77 -0.61 14.08
CA PRO A 401 4.78 -0.74 13.04
C PRO A 401 4.06 -0.60 11.69
N THR A 402 4.41 0.43 10.91
CA THR A 402 3.86 0.65 9.57
C THR A 402 3.88 -0.68 8.84
N GLN A 403 2.72 -1.13 8.33
CA GLN A 403 2.40 -2.44 7.74
C GLN A 403 3.47 -3.02 6.79
N SER A 404 4.62 -3.34 7.35
CA SER A 404 5.70 -4.08 6.76
C SER A 404 5.61 -5.45 7.41
N TRP A 405 4.67 -6.20 6.83
CA TRP A 405 4.65 -7.64 6.73
C TRP A 405 3.97 -8.47 7.84
N LEU A 406 3.23 -9.45 7.31
CA LEU A 406 2.78 -10.76 7.81
C LEU A 406 3.82 -11.60 8.59
N HIS A 407 4.76 -10.98 9.31
CA HIS A 407 5.83 -11.68 10.00
C HIS A 407 5.93 -11.29 11.47
N ALA A 408 4.84 -11.53 12.20
CA ALA A 408 4.95 -11.96 13.59
C ALA A 408 5.48 -13.42 13.60
N SER A 409 6.78 -13.57 13.36
CA SER A 409 7.51 -14.74 13.84
C SER A 409 8.24 -14.29 15.09
N ASP A 410 7.88 -14.91 16.20
CA ASP A 410 8.55 -14.84 17.50
C ASP A 410 10.08 -14.75 17.35
N ALA A 411 10.61 -13.56 17.56
CA ALA A 411 11.99 -13.36 17.96
C ALA A 411 11.95 -12.89 19.42
N PRO A 412 12.14 -13.78 20.41
CA PRO A 412 12.21 -13.37 21.80
C PRO A 412 13.56 -12.65 21.98
N GLY A 413 13.55 -11.33 22.14
CA GLY A 413 14.77 -10.59 22.50
C GLY A 413 14.98 -9.19 21.92
N ARG A 414 14.07 -8.67 21.10
CA ARG A 414 13.92 -7.21 20.96
C ARG A 414 12.51 -6.86 21.39
N ASP A 415 12.35 -6.64 22.69
CA ASP A 415 11.17 -5.97 23.21
C ASP A 415 10.99 -4.69 22.38
N ASP A 416 9.86 -4.56 21.68
CA ASP A 416 9.46 -3.27 21.13
C ASP A 416 9.33 -2.33 22.32
N VAL A 417 10.41 -1.59 22.60
CA VAL A 417 10.51 -0.66 23.72
C VAL A 417 9.29 0.29 23.74
N PRO A 418 8.79 0.81 22.60
CA PRO A 418 7.54 1.59 22.59
C PRO A 418 6.29 0.80 23.03
N LEU A 419 6.14 -0.47 22.63
CA LEU A 419 4.99 -1.31 23.02
C LEU A 419 5.02 -1.67 24.51
N THR A 420 6.20 -2.01 25.05
CA THR A 420 6.36 -2.26 26.49
C THR A 420 6.13 -1.00 27.33
N MET A 421 6.58 0.16 26.84
CA MET A 421 6.28 1.44 27.47
C MET A 421 4.78 1.77 27.43
N LEU A 422 4.10 1.49 26.32
CA LEU A 422 2.65 1.65 26.21
C LEU A 422 1.91 0.71 27.17
N GLN A 423 2.31 -0.57 27.26
CA GLN A 423 1.75 -1.54 28.21
C GLN A 423 1.80 -1.02 29.66
N ASN A 424 2.93 -0.44 30.07
CA ASN A 424 3.08 0.15 31.41
C ASN A 424 2.17 1.37 31.65
N GLN A 425 1.76 2.08 30.59
CA GLN A 425 0.85 3.22 30.68
C GLN A 425 -0.63 2.83 30.66
N VAL A 426 -0.99 1.62 30.21
CA VAL A 426 -2.40 1.17 30.09
C VAL A 426 -3.20 1.40 31.38
N PRO A 427 -2.72 1.03 32.59
CA PRO A 427 -3.50 1.25 33.82
C PRO A 427 -3.81 2.74 34.06
N ASN A 428 -2.88 3.64 33.72
CA ASN A 428 -3.05 5.08 33.89
C ASN A 428 -4.07 5.64 32.88
N ILE A 429 -3.99 5.18 31.63
CA ILE A 429 -4.96 5.52 30.57
C ILE A 429 -6.37 5.12 31.03
N ILE A 430 -6.55 3.87 31.50
CA ILE A 430 -7.89 3.41 31.89
C ILE A 430 -8.42 4.15 33.11
N LYS A 431 -7.59 4.42 34.12
CA LYS A 431 -7.99 5.25 35.28
C LYS A 431 -8.50 6.61 34.83
N ALA A 432 -7.79 7.29 33.92
CA ALA A 432 -8.20 8.59 33.40
C ALA A 432 -9.49 8.52 32.57
N LEU A 433 -9.65 7.50 31.73
CA LEU A 433 -10.84 7.32 30.89
C LEU A 433 -12.07 6.87 31.67
N HIS A 434 -11.91 6.17 32.79
CA HIS A 434 -13.05 5.63 33.56
C HIS A 434 -14.05 6.71 33.98
N LYS A 435 -13.55 7.90 34.40
CA LYS A 435 -14.39 9.06 34.74
C LYS A 435 -15.07 9.64 33.49
N GLN A 436 -14.34 9.71 32.36
CA GLN A 436 -14.84 10.30 31.11
C GLN A 436 -15.86 9.42 30.38
N LEU A 437 -15.84 8.10 30.57
CA LEU A 437 -16.80 7.16 29.97
C LEU A 437 -18.24 7.36 30.46
N LYS A 438 -18.43 7.99 31.63
CA LYS A 438 -19.74 8.31 32.22
C LYS A 438 -20.08 9.81 32.15
N ASP A 439 -19.30 10.58 31.40
CA ASP A 439 -19.52 12.01 31.19
C ASP A 439 -20.83 12.27 30.43
N LYS A 440 -21.49 13.40 30.71
CA LYS A 440 -22.69 13.85 29.98
C LYS A 440 -22.33 14.11 28.51
N SER A 441 -21.13 14.62 28.24
CA SER A 441 -20.68 14.95 26.88
C SER A 441 -20.62 13.72 25.97
N ILE A 442 -21.30 13.81 24.82
CA ILE A 442 -21.28 12.77 23.76
C ILE A 442 -19.90 12.73 23.10
N LYS A 443 -19.29 13.89 22.80
CA LYS A 443 -17.99 13.95 22.13
C LYS A 443 -16.87 13.36 22.99
N SER A 444 -16.89 13.64 24.30
CA SER A 444 -15.92 13.09 25.27
C SER A 444 -15.95 11.56 25.26
N ARG A 445 -17.16 10.98 25.39
CA ARG A 445 -17.37 9.52 25.35
C ARG A 445 -16.95 8.90 24.01
N GLN A 446 -17.22 9.54 22.86
CA GLN A 446 -16.77 9.05 21.55
C GLN A 446 -15.25 9.06 21.44
N GLY A 447 -14.59 10.10 21.95
CA GLY A 447 -13.13 10.18 22.02
C GLY A 447 -12.54 9.03 22.85
N CYS A 448 -13.17 8.71 23.99
CA CYS A 448 -12.77 7.58 24.83
C CYS A 448 -12.86 6.24 24.08
N PHE A 449 -14.00 5.94 23.44
CA PHE A 449 -14.16 4.70 22.68
C PHE A 449 -13.22 4.62 21.47
N SER A 450 -13.00 5.73 20.77
CA SER A 450 -12.03 5.78 19.67
C SER A 450 -10.61 5.48 20.14
N LEU A 451 -10.20 6.05 21.27
CA LEU A 451 -8.88 5.82 21.86
C LEU A 451 -8.72 4.38 22.36
N LEU A 452 -9.73 3.82 23.03
CA LEU A 452 -9.72 2.43 23.50
C LEU A 452 -9.74 1.43 22.33
N THR A 453 -10.45 1.74 21.25
CA THR A 453 -10.47 0.91 20.03
C THR A 453 -9.10 0.86 19.39
N GLU A 454 -8.46 2.01 19.21
CA GLU A 454 -7.10 2.07 18.67
C GLU A 454 -6.11 1.35 19.60
N LEU A 455 -6.20 1.57 20.93
CA LEU A 455 -5.36 0.89 21.91
C LEU A 455 -5.50 -0.64 21.84
N ALA A 456 -6.72 -1.16 21.73
CA ALA A 456 -6.98 -2.59 21.61
C ALA A 456 -6.50 -3.18 20.27
N ASN A 457 -6.43 -2.38 19.20
CA ASN A 457 -5.87 -2.79 17.91
C ASN A 457 -4.33 -2.79 17.92
N VAL A 458 -3.70 -1.84 18.61
CA VAL A 458 -2.23 -1.75 18.75
C VAL A 458 -1.69 -2.86 19.66
N LEU A 459 -2.37 -3.11 20.80
CA LEU A 459 -1.99 -4.12 21.79
C LEU A 459 -3.13 -5.10 22.03
N PRO A 460 -3.21 -6.23 21.30
CA PRO A 460 -4.22 -7.25 21.55
C PRO A 460 -4.02 -7.84 22.95
N GLY A 461 -5.09 -7.89 23.75
CA GLY A 461 -5.08 -8.47 25.10
C GLY A 461 -4.80 -7.49 26.25
N CYS A 462 -4.41 -6.24 25.99
CA CYS A 462 -3.95 -5.32 27.05
C CYS A 462 -5.03 -4.86 28.04
N LEU A 463 -6.32 -4.95 27.69
CA LEU A 463 -7.44 -4.47 28.52
C LEU A 463 -8.01 -5.55 29.45
N ALA A 464 -7.42 -6.75 29.49
CA ALA A 464 -7.97 -7.90 30.22
C ALA A 464 -8.22 -7.61 31.71
N ASP A 465 -7.26 -7.02 32.41
CA ASP A 465 -7.37 -6.71 33.84
C ASP A 465 -8.32 -5.54 34.14
N HIS A 466 -8.70 -4.79 33.10
CA HIS A 466 -9.44 -3.54 33.21
C HIS A 466 -10.89 -3.62 32.69
N ILE A 467 -11.30 -4.76 32.14
CA ILE A 467 -12.68 -4.99 31.66
C ILE A 467 -13.75 -4.65 32.71
N PRO A 468 -13.61 -5.00 34.00
CA PRO A 468 -14.60 -4.65 35.02
C PRO A 468 -14.88 -3.14 35.12
N ALA A 469 -13.87 -2.30 34.90
CA ALA A 469 -13.99 -0.84 34.96
C ALA A 469 -14.64 -0.27 33.68
N LEU A 470 -14.46 -0.92 32.52
CA LEU A 470 -14.97 -0.45 31.24
C LEU A 470 -16.44 -0.83 31.01
N VAL A 471 -16.85 -2.00 31.47
CA VAL A 471 -18.21 -2.55 31.25
C VAL A 471 -19.33 -1.58 31.68
N PRO A 472 -19.29 -0.93 32.86
CA PRO A 472 -20.31 0.04 33.24
C PRO A 472 -20.43 1.23 32.26
N GLY A 473 -19.31 1.72 31.71
CA GLY A 473 -19.31 2.82 30.74
C GLY A 473 -19.90 2.41 29.37
N ILE A 474 -19.62 1.16 28.94
CA ILE A 474 -20.23 0.58 27.74
C ILE A 474 -21.74 0.43 27.92
N VAL A 475 -22.18 -0.15 29.04
CA VAL A 475 -23.61 -0.34 29.32
C VAL A 475 -24.34 1.00 29.40
N PHE A 476 -23.74 2.00 30.05
CA PHE A 476 -24.30 3.36 30.14
C PHE A 476 -24.52 3.98 28.76
N SER A 477 -23.49 3.95 27.88
CA SER A 477 -23.57 4.56 26.55
C SER A 477 -24.56 3.86 25.62
N LEU A 478 -24.79 2.56 25.81
CA LEU A 478 -25.78 1.77 25.04
C LEU A 478 -27.22 1.93 25.57
N ALA A 479 -27.42 2.02 26.89
CA ALA A 479 -28.74 2.05 27.51
C ALA A 479 -29.37 3.44 27.57
N ASP A 480 -28.56 4.50 27.53
CA ASP A 480 -29.01 5.87 27.63
C ASP A 480 -29.91 6.28 26.44
N LYS A 481 -31.09 6.82 26.77
CA LYS A 481 -32.08 7.30 25.78
C LYS A 481 -31.65 8.61 25.12
N SER A 482 -30.76 9.38 25.76
CA SER A 482 -30.22 10.63 25.23
C SER A 482 -29.01 10.43 24.30
N SER A 483 -28.47 9.21 24.22
CA SER A 483 -27.36 8.87 23.32
C SER A 483 -27.74 9.01 21.84
N SER A 484 -26.87 9.67 21.08
CA SER A 484 -26.99 9.75 19.62
C SER A 484 -26.78 8.37 18.96
N SER A 485 -27.30 8.19 17.74
CA SER A 485 -27.11 6.94 16.98
C SER A 485 -25.63 6.63 16.75
N ASN A 486 -24.80 7.65 16.51
CA ASN A 486 -23.36 7.51 16.30
C ASN A 486 -22.65 7.01 17.57
N MET A 487 -23.03 7.50 18.75
CA MET A 487 -22.48 7.02 20.03
C MET A 487 -22.71 5.52 20.21
N ARG A 488 -23.94 5.05 19.96
CA ARG A 488 -24.27 3.62 20.09
C ARG A 488 -23.47 2.77 19.10
N ILE A 489 -23.28 3.25 17.87
CA ILE A 489 -22.47 2.59 16.85
C ILE A 489 -21.01 2.49 17.28
N ASP A 490 -20.40 3.59 17.72
CA ASP A 490 -19.00 3.62 18.15
C ASP A 490 -18.78 2.72 19.38
N THR A 491 -19.74 2.71 20.32
CA THR A 491 -19.71 1.82 21.49
C THR A 491 -19.79 0.35 21.10
N LEU A 492 -20.66 0.00 20.15
CA LEU A 492 -20.78 -1.37 19.63
C LEU A 492 -19.54 -1.79 18.84
N SER A 493 -18.97 -0.89 18.04
CA SER A 493 -17.74 -1.12 17.29
C SER A 493 -16.56 -1.40 18.23
N PHE A 494 -16.42 -0.56 19.28
CA PHE A 494 -15.44 -0.79 20.33
C PHE A 494 -15.66 -2.15 21.02
N LEU A 495 -16.90 -2.47 21.42
CA LEU A 495 -17.21 -3.74 22.06
C LEU A 495 -16.88 -4.93 21.16
N HIS A 496 -17.11 -4.83 19.85
CA HIS A 496 -16.70 -5.87 18.91
C HIS A 496 -15.18 -6.07 18.89
N VAL A 497 -14.41 -4.99 18.75
CA VAL A 497 -12.93 -5.03 18.74
C VAL A 497 -12.41 -5.61 20.06
N LEU A 498 -12.98 -5.18 21.18
CA LEU A 498 -12.63 -5.69 22.50
C LEU A 498 -12.81 -7.21 22.59
N LEU A 499 -13.94 -7.74 22.10
CA LEU A 499 -14.25 -9.18 22.10
C LEU A 499 -13.44 -10.01 21.08
N CYS A 500 -12.90 -9.37 20.04
CA CYS A 500 -12.05 -10.04 19.04
C CYS A 500 -10.60 -10.19 19.52
N ASN A 501 -10.10 -9.22 20.29
CA ASN A 501 -8.68 -9.11 20.62
C ASN A 501 -8.30 -9.69 22.00
N HIS A 502 -9.28 -10.17 22.78
CA HIS A 502 -9.06 -10.68 24.15
C HIS A 502 -9.51 -12.13 24.31
N GLN A 503 -8.94 -12.80 25.32
CA GLN A 503 -9.33 -14.17 25.67
C GLN A 503 -10.78 -14.22 26.17
N PRO A 504 -11.60 -15.22 25.73
CA PRO A 504 -13.00 -15.34 26.12
C PRO A 504 -13.29 -15.36 27.62
N GLU A 505 -12.39 -15.97 28.41
CA GLU A 505 -12.58 -16.21 29.85
C GLU A 505 -12.74 -14.92 30.65
N VAL A 506 -12.11 -13.83 30.19
CA VAL A 506 -12.16 -12.52 30.86
C VAL A 506 -13.57 -11.93 30.84
N PHE A 507 -14.38 -12.26 29.84
CA PHE A 507 -15.73 -11.70 29.69
C PHE A 507 -16.81 -12.47 30.45
N HIS A 508 -16.57 -13.75 30.79
CA HIS A 508 -17.55 -14.61 31.47
C HIS A 508 -18.25 -13.98 32.69
N PRO A 509 -17.56 -13.30 33.62
CA PRO A 509 -18.23 -12.64 34.76
C PRO A 509 -19.13 -11.45 34.34
N HIS A 510 -18.90 -10.86 33.16
CA HIS A 510 -19.57 -9.64 32.70
C HIS A 510 -20.69 -9.88 31.69
N ILE A 511 -20.80 -11.09 31.11
CA ILE A 511 -21.81 -11.43 30.08
C ILE A 511 -23.23 -11.15 30.58
N LYS A 512 -23.54 -11.42 31.84
CA LYS A 512 -24.86 -11.13 32.43
C LYS A 512 -25.27 -9.67 32.32
N ASN A 513 -24.31 -8.75 32.36
CA ASN A 513 -24.55 -7.30 32.29
C ASN A 513 -24.46 -6.76 30.87
N LEU A 514 -23.59 -7.34 30.02
CA LEU A 514 -23.39 -6.91 28.64
C LEU A 514 -24.47 -7.39 27.68
N LEU A 515 -25.06 -8.57 27.92
CA LEU A 515 -25.99 -9.18 26.98
C LEU A 515 -27.33 -8.40 26.82
N PRO A 516 -28.01 -7.98 27.91
CA PRO A 516 -29.28 -7.28 27.79
C PRO A 516 -29.25 -5.99 26.94
N PRO A 517 -28.27 -5.06 27.10
CA PRO A 517 -28.21 -3.87 26.25
C PRO A 517 -27.93 -4.22 24.79
N VAL A 518 -27.06 -5.19 24.50
CA VAL A 518 -26.79 -5.63 23.12
C VAL A 518 -28.05 -6.21 22.47
N VAL A 519 -28.81 -7.05 23.17
CA VAL A 519 -30.08 -7.61 22.67
C VAL A 519 -31.11 -6.51 22.42
N THR A 520 -31.14 -5.47 23.26
CA THR A 520 -32.00 -4.30 23.04
C THR A 520 -31.60 -3.55 21.77
N CYS A 521 -30.30 -3.38 21.50
CA CYS A 521 -29.81 -2.76 20.26
C CYS A 521 -30.13 -3.58 18.99
N ILE A 522 -30.25 -4.91 19.08
CA ILE A 522 -30.75 -5.73 17.95
C ILE A 522 -32.21 -5.34 17.61
N GLY A 523 -32.99 -4.89 18.59
CA GLY A 523 -34.36 -4.43 18.44
C GLY A 523 -34.54 -2.98 17.97
N ASP A 524 -33.45 -2.24 17.74
CA ASP A 524 -33.47 -0.80 17.43
C ASP A 524 -34.15 -0.50 16.06
N PRO A 525 -34.87 0.63 15.92
CA PRO A 525 -35.43 1.05 14.63
C PRO A 525 -34.36 1.38 13.59
N PHE A 526 -33.18 1.86 13.99
CA PHE A 526 -32.12 2.25 13.07
C PHE A 526 -31.28 1.04 12.65
N TYR A 527 -31.23 0.79 11.34
CA TYR A 527 -30.61 -0.40 10.77
C TYR A 527 -29.11 -0.52 11.09
N LYS A 528 -28.39 0.62 11.17
CA LYS A 528 -26.94 0.63 11.41
C LYS A 528 -26.56 0.23 12.84
N ILE A 529 -27.38 0.59 13.83
CA ILE A 529 -27.23 0.08 15.21
C ILE A 529 -27.52 -1.42 15.24
N THR A 530 -28.55 -1.86 14.53
CA THR A 530 -28.91 -3.28 14.44
C THR A 530 -27.78 -4.10 13.79
N SER A 531 -27.14 -3.60 12.73
CA SER A 531 -26.08 -4.33 12.02
C SER A 531 -24.81 -4.52 12.87
N GLU A 532 -24.42 -3.51 13.63
CA GLU A 532 -23.29 -3.60 14.57
C GLU A 532 -23.64 -4.44 15.80
N ALA A 533 -24.87 -4.34 16.32
CA ALA A 533 -25.32 -5.17 17.45
C ALA A 533 -25.32 -6.67 17.08
N LEU A 534 -25.73 -7.02 15.86
CA LEU A 534 -25.66 -8.41 15.36
C LEU A 534 -24.22 -8.90 15.21
N LEU A 535 -23.29 -8.03 14.82
CA LEU A 535 -21.87 -8.34 14.68
C LEU A 535 -21.19 -8.54 16.04
N VAL A 536 -21.52 -7.71 17.04
CA VAL A 536 -21.15 -7.94 18.45
C VAL A 536 -21.72 -9.26 18.95
N THR A 537 -23.00 -9.53 18.68
CA THR A 537 -23.68 -10.76 19.11
C THR A 537 -23.01 -12.00 18.54
N GLN A 538 -22.63 -11.97 17.25
CA GLN A 538 -21.87 -13.05 16.62
C GLN A 538 -20.58 -13.36 17.38
N GLN A 539 -19.83 -12.33 17.80
CA GLN A 539 -18.59 -12.51 18.55
C GLN A 539 -18.86 -12.94 20.00
N LEU A 540 -19.88 -12.38 20.66
CA LEU A 540 -20.29 -12.79 22.01
C LEU A 540 -20.63 -14.28 22.09
N VAL A 541 -21.27 -14.84 21.06
CA VAL A 541 -21.57 -16.28 21.00
C VAL A 541 -20.30 -17.13 21.02
N LYS A 542 -19.25 -16.71 20.29
CA LYS A 542 -17.93 -17.38 20.33
C LYS A 542 -17.27 -17.28 21.70
N VAL A 543 -17.48 -16.16 22.39
CA VAL A 543 -16.93 -15.91 23.74
C VAL A 543 -17.65 -16.74 24.82
N ILE A 544 -18.98 -16.85 24.72
CA ILE A 544 -19.80 -17.67 25.62
C ILE A 544 -19.42 -19.15 25.51
N ARG A 545 -19.19 -19.63 24.29
CA ARG A 545 -18.79 -21.02 24.03
C ARG A 545 -17.73 -21.10 22.95
N PRO A 546 -16.44 -20.96 23.33
CA PRO A 546 -15.35 -21.27 22.43
C PRO A 546 -15.34 -22.79 22.20
N LEU A 547 -15.45 -23.23 20.94
CA LEU A 547 -15.40 -24.67 20.61
C LEU A 547 -13.97 -25.18 20.42
N ASP A 548 -13.01 -24.28 20.26
CA ASP A 548 -11.59 -24.62 20.07
C ASP A 548 -10.88 -24.98 21.39
N LYS A 549 -11.45 -24.61 22.55
CA LYS A 549 -10.93 -24.85 23.90
C LYS A 549 -12.04 -25.29 24.85
N SER A 550 -11.75 -26.18 25.80
CA SER A 550 -12.73 -26.62 26.80
C SER A 550 -13.09 -25.47 27.75
N CYS A 551 -14.38 -25.12 27.81
CA CYS A 551 -14.89 -24.04 28.67
C CYS A 551 -15.89 -24.59 29.71
N THR A 552 -15.83 -24.07 30.94
CA THR A 552 -16.72 -24.44 32.06
C THR A 552 -17.93 -23.53 32.24
N PHE A 553 -18.08 -22.49 31.40
CA PHE A 553 -19.16 -21.50 31.50
C PHE A 553 -20.51 -22.06 31.02
N ASP A 554 -21.58 -21.82 31.78
CA ASP A 554 -22.93 -22.26 31.40
C ASP A 554 -23.59 -21.28 30.42
N ALA A 555 -23.63 -21.68 29.15
CA ALA A 555 -24.22 -20.90 28.06
C ALA A 555 -25.76 -20.94 28.02
N LYS A 556 -26.40 -21.93 28.67
CA LYS A 556 -27.84 -22.22 28.54
C LYS A 556 -28.80 -21.05 28.82
N PRO A 557 -28.61 -20.21 29.87
CA PRO A 557 -29.58 -19.18 30.18
C PRO A 557 -29.67 -18.10 29.09
N TYR A 558 -28.56 -17.83 28.41
CA TYR A 558 -28.44 -16.75 27.43
C TYR A 558 -28.97 -17.10 26.03
N VAL A 559 -29.13 -18.40 25.73
CA VAL A 559 -29.65 -18.88 24.44
C VAL A 559 -31.07 -18.34 24.17
N LYS A 560 -31.89 -18.28 25.23
CA LYS A 560 -33.30 -17.85 25.15
C LYS A 560 -33.46 -16.37 24.80
N ASP A 561 -32.45 -15.54 25.08
CA ASP A 561 -32.51 -14.11 24.80
C ASP A 561 -31.90 -13.77 23.43
N LEU A 562 -30.79 -14.44 23.08
CA LEU A 562 -30.05 -14.20 21.83
C LEU A 562 -30.80 -14.70 20.58
N PHE A 563 -31.38 -15.90 20.68
CA PHE A 563 -31.96 -16.58 19.52
C PHE A 563 -33.22 -15.88 18.98
N PRO A 564 -34.23 -15.51 19.80
CA PRO A 564 -35.45 -14.88 19.28
C PRO A 564 -35.20 -13.50 18.65
N GLY A 565 -34.32 -12.69 19.25
CA GLY A 565 -33.95 -11.37 18.71
C GLY A 565 -33.33 -11.48 17.32
N THR A 566 -32.38 -12.41 17.15
CA THR A 566 -31.74 -12.68 15.86
C THR A 566 -32.73 -13.28 14.86
N LEU A 567 -33.60 -14.20 15.29
CA LEU A 567 -34.60 -14.86 14.45
C LEU A 567 -35.61 -13.85 13.88
N LYS A 568 -36.04 -12.86 14.67
CA LYS A 568 -36.93 -11.79 14.21
C LYS A 568 -36.33 -11.01 13.05
N ARG A 569 -35.03 -10.68 13.12
CA ARG A 569 -34.31 -9.99 12.04
C ARG A 569 -34.06 -10.88 10.83
N LEU A 570 -33.77 -12.17 11.03
CA LEU A 570 -33.59 -13.13 9.94
C LEU A 570 -34.87 -13.35 9.13
N LYS A 571 -36.03 -13.39 9.78
CA LYS A 571 -37.35 -13.57 9.14
C LYS A 571 -37.83 -12.33 8.38
N ALA A 572 -37.46 -11.14 8.83
CA ALA A 572 -37.92 -9.89 8.23
C ALA A 572 -37.48 -9.77 6.75
N ALA A 573 -38.41 -9.42 5.86
CA ALA A 573 -38.13 -9.19 4.45
C ALA A 573 -37.81 -7.70 4.16
N ASP A 574 -38.44 -6.77 4.88
CA ASP A 574 -38.38 -5.32 4.64
C ASP A 574 -37.31 -4.62 5.49
N ILE A 575 -36.10 -5.18 5.51
CA ILE A 575 -34.94 -4.59 6.19
C ILE A 575 -33.77 -4.42 5.21
N ASP A 576 -32.86 -3.53 5.59
CA ASP A 576 -31.64 -3.24 4.84
C ASP A 576 -30.82 -4.52 4.56
N GLN A 577 -30.12 -4.55 3.43
CA GLN A 577 -29.28 -5.68 3.02
C GLN A 577 -28.19 -5.99 4.06
N GLU A 578 -27.56 -4.97 4.63
CA GLU A 578 -26.49 -5.14 5.61
C GLU A 578 -26.99 -5.91 6.84
N VAL A 579 -28.17 -5.56 7.34
CA VAL A 579 -28.79 -6.23 8.49
C VAL A 579 -29.14 -7.68 8.15
N LYS A 580 -29.62 -7.97 6.93
CA LYS A 580 -29.92 -9.35 6.49
C LYS A 580 -28.67 -10.23 6.52
N GLU A 581 -27.56 -9.73 5.95
CA GLU A 581 -26.30 -10.47 5.88
C GLU A 581 -25.69 -10.69 7.27
N ARG A 582 -25.71 -9.67 8.13
CA ARG A 582 -25.26 -9.78 9.54
C ARG A 582 -26.16 -10.72 10.34
N ALA A 583 -27.47 -10.72 10.12
CA ALA A 583 -28.39 -11.65 10.79
C ALA A 583 -28.15 -13.10 10.37
N ILE A 584 -27.89 -13.37 9.09
CA ILE A 584 -27.54 -14.70 8.58
C ILE A 584 -26.22 -15.18 9.19
N SER A 585 -25.20 -14.32 9.22
CA SER A 585 -23.88 -14.65 9.78
C SER A 585 -23.94 -14.90 11.29
N CYS A 586 -24.64 -14.04 12.02
CA CYS A 586 -24.87 -14.17 13.46
C CYS A 586 -25.67 -15.43 13.78
N MET A 587 -26.77 -15.69 13.06
CA MET A 587 -27.55 -16.92 13.27
C MET A 587 -26.74 -18.17 12.92
N GLY A 588 -25.91 -18.12 11.86
CA GLY A 588 -25.00 -19.20 11.51
C GLY A 588 -24.02 -19.53 12.64
N GLN A 589 -23.49 -18.50 13.31
CA GLN A 589 -22.63 -18.66 14.48
C GLN A 589 -23.38 -19.18 15.72
N ILE A 590 -24.61 -18.71 15.96
CA ILE A 590 -25.48 -19.23 17.03
C ILE A 590 -25.71 -20.72 16.84
N ILE A 591 -26.07 -21.15 15.63
CA ILE A 591 -26.27 -22.56 15.32
C ILE A 591 -24.94 -23.32 15.50
N TYR A 592 -23.83 -22.82 14.96
CA TYR A 592 -22.51 -23.45 15.07
C TYR A 592 -22.08 -23.71 16.53
N SER A 593 -22.21 -22.73 17.42
CA SER A 593 -21.74 -22.82 18.81
C SER A 593 -22.79 -23.36 19.80
N LEU A 594 -24.08 -23.15 19.57
CA LEU A 594 -25.16 -23.39 20.54
C LEU A 594 -26.28 -24.30 19.98
N GLY A 595 -26.06 -24.94 18.83
CA GLY A 595 -27.07 -25.72 18.12
C GLY A 595 -27.62 -26.94 18.88
N ASP A 596 -26.84 -27.50 19.81
CA ASP A 596 -27.25 -28.59 20.70
C ASP A 596 -28.35 -28.20 21.69
N HIS A 597 -28.41 -26.92 22.09
CA HIS A 597 -29.44 -26.39 22.97
C HIS A 597 -30.69 -25.89 22.24
N LEU A 598 -30.65 -25.83 20.90
CA LEU A 598 -31.71 -25.26 20.06
C LEU A 598 -32.65 -26.32 19.44
N SER A 599 -32.58 -27.57 19.90
CA SER A 599 -33.13 -28.74 19.22
C SER A 599 -34.57 -28.59 18.65
N THR A 600 -35.47 -27.89 19.34
CA THR A 600 -36.85 -27.66 18.88
C THR A 600 -36.98 -26.59 17.79
N ASP A 601 -36.14 -25.55 17.81
CA ASP A 601 -36.22 -24.40 16.90
C ASP A 601 -35.22 -24.46 15.73
N LEU A 602 -34.30 -25.45 15.76
CA LEU A 602 -33.29 -25.66 14.74
C LEU A 602 -33.91 -25.97 13.36
N GLN A 603 -34.85 -26.91 13.30
CA GLN A 603 -35.46 -27.35 12.03
C GLN A 603 -36.21 -26.23 11.29
N PRO A 604 -37.10 -25.45 11.94
CA PRO A 604 -37.69 -24.26 11.31
C PRO A 604 -36.64 -23.25 10.82
N THR A 605 -35.56 -23.05 11.58
CA THR A 605 -34.52 -22.09 11.25
C THR A 605 -33.73 -22.51 10.02
N LEU A 606 -33.38 -23.80 9.90
CA LEU A 606 -32.69 -24.33 8.72
C LEU A 606 -33.52 -24.19 7.43
N LYS A 607 -34.86 -24.30 7.51
CA LYS A 607 -35.74 -24.01 6.38
C LYS A 607 -35.67 -22.55 5.93
N ILE A 608 -35.53 -21.61 6.87
CA ILE A 608 -35.33 -20.19 6.55
C ILE A 608 -33.98 -19.98 5.84
N PHE A 609 -32.92 -20.68 6.27
CA PHE A 609 -31.64 -20.65 5.55
C PHE A 609 -31.78 -21.14 4.11
N LEU A 610 -32.57 -22.18 3.86
CA LEU A 610 -32.86 -22.68 2.51
C LEU A 610 -33.61 -21.64 1.66
N GLU A 611 -34.56 -20.91 2.23
CA GLU A 611 -35.25 -19.80 1.54
C GLU A 611 -34.29 -18.64 1.23
N ARG A 612 -33.44 -18.26 2.19
CA ARG A 612 -32.43 -17.21 2.01
C ARG A 612 -31.32 -17.60 1.03
N LEU A 613 -31.05 -18.90 0.88
CA LEU A 613 -30.13 -19.43 -0.12
C LEU A 613 -30.65 -19.21 -1.55
N LYS A 614 -31.97 -19.29 -1.75
CA LYS A 614 -32.62 -19.07 -3.06
C LYS A 614 -32.60 -17.59 -3.50
N ASN A 615 -32.44 -16.66 -2.56
CA ASN A 615 -32.43 -15.22 -2.84
C ASN A 615 -31.05 -14.73 -3.33
N GLU A 616 -31.05 -13.90 -4.36
CA GLU A 616 -29.84 -13.47 -5.08
C GLU A 616 -28.82 -12.75 -4.19
N ILE A 617 -29.30 -11.86 -3.34
CA ILE A 617 -28.48 -10.98 -2.53
C ILE A 617 -27.88 -11.76 -1.34
N THR A 618 -28.67 -12.64 -0.73
CA THR A 618 -28.27 -13.35 0.50
C THR A 618 -27.58 -14.70 0.25
N ARG A 619 -27.50 -15.17 -1.00
CA ARG A 619 -26.96 -16.51 -1.32
C ARG A 619 -25.51 -16.70 -0.87
N LEU A 620 -24.63 -15.70 -1.05
CA LEU A 620 -23.21 -15.87 -0.70
C LEU A 620 -23.01 -16.00 0.81
N THR A 621 -23.67 -15.14 1.58
CA THR A 621 -23.59 -15.12 3.03
C THR A 621 -24.23 -16.38 3.65
N THR A 622 -25.34 -16.85 3.08
CA THR A 622 -25.95 -18.12 3.50
C THR A 622 -25.07 -19.32 3.18
N VAL A 623 -24.40 -19.36 2.02
CA VAL A 623 -23.42 -20.42 1.72
C VAL A 623 -22.33 -20.45 2.79
N LYS A 624 -21.68 -19.31 3.09
CA LYS A 624 -20.65 -19.23 4.12
C LYS A 624 -21.14 -19.67 5.51
N ALA A 625 -22.35 -19.26 5.87
CA ALA A 625 -22.96 -19.65 7.14
C ALA A 625 -23.29 -21.15 7.20
N LEU A 626 -23.79 -21.74 6.10
CA LEU A 626 -24.02 -23.20 6.01
C LEU A 626 -22.70 -23.97 6.07
N THR A 627 -21.65 -23.49 5.42
CA THR A 627 -20.30 -24.06 5.52
C THR A 627 -19.81 -24.07 6.97
N LEU A 628 -20.00 -22.95 7.68
CA LEU A 628 -19.66 -22.85 9.09
C LEU A 628 -20.44 -23.87 9.92
N ILE A 629 -21.77 -23.91 9.80
CA ILE A 629 -22.63 -24.85 10.53
C ILE A 629 -22.23 -26.30 10.27
N ALA A 630 -21.97 -26.65 9.00
CA ALA A 630 -21.57 -27.99 8.60
C ALA A 630 -20.20 -28.40 9.18
N ASN A 631 -19.30 -27.45 9.42
CA ASN A 631 -17.99 -27.67 10.04
C ASN A 631 -18.03 -27.64 11.58
N SER A 632 -19.22 -27.54 12.20
CA SER A 632 -19.34 -27.51 13.65
C SER A 632 -18.87 -28.82 14.30
N PRO A 633 -17.99 -28.75 15.34
CA PRO A 633 -17.66 -29.91 16.18
C PRO A 633 -18.87 -30.62 16.80
N LEU A 634 -20.00 -29.91 16.93
CA LEU A 634 -21.24 -30.43 17.53
C LEU A 634 -22.02 -31.39 16.60
N LYS A 635 -21.56 -31.60 15.34
CA LYS A 635 -22.18 -32.48 14.34
C LYS A 635 -23.70 -32.25 14.19
N ILE A 636 -24.04 -31.00 13.92
CA ILE A 636 -25.44 -30.53 13.79
C ILE A 636 -26.13 -31.25 12.64
N ASP A 637 -27.38 -31.66 12.81
CA ASP A 637 -28.11 -32.37 11.75
C ASP A 637 -28.61 -31.43 10.65
N LEU A 638 -27.93 -31.43 9.51
CA LEU A 638 -28.32 -30.68 8.30
C LEU A 638 -29.12 -31.52 7.29
N ARG A 639 -29.34 -32.82 7.53
CA ARG A 639 -29.97 -33.74 6.56
C ARG A 639 -31.28 -33.22 5.94
N PRO A 640 -32.18 -32.55 6.68
CA PRO A 640 -33.48 -32.13 6.14
C PRO A 640 -33.40 -31.08 5.03
N ILE A 641 -32.34 -30.27 4.99
CA ILE A 641 -32.16 -29.26 3.95
C ILE A 641 -31.29 -29.73 2.79
N LEU A 642 -30.53 -30.83 2.95
CA LEU A 642 -29.59 -31.28 1.91
C LEU A 642 -30.30 -31.65 0.61
N GLY A 643 -31.47 -32.30 0.68
CA GLY A 643 -32.18 -32.77 -0.51
C GLY A 643 -32.50 -31.67 -1.54
N GLU A 644 -32.92 -30.49 -1.08
CA GLU A 644 -33.14 -29.31 -1.95
C GLU A 644 -31.91 -28.40 -2.04
N GLY A 645 -31.14 -28.25 -0.95
CA GLY A 645 -30.02 -27.32 -0.87
C GLY A 645 -28.83 -27.74 -1.75
N PHE A 646 -28.52 -29.03 -1.83
CA PHE A 646 -27.35 -29.52 -2.56
C PHE A 646 -27.44 -29.24 -4.08
N PRO A 647 -28.57 -29.50 -4.78
CA PRO A 647 -28.72 -29.10 -6.18
C PRO A 647 -28.72 -27.57 -6.39
N ILE A 648 -29.22 -26.80 -5.43
CA ILE A 648 -29.17 -25.33 -5.48
C ILE A 648 -27.72 -24.84 -5.44
N LEU A 649 -26.90 -25.40 -4.53
CA LEU A 649 -25.47 -25.13 -4.48
C LEU A 649 -24.78 -25.49 -5.81
N ALA A 650 -25.10 -26.64 -6.40
CA ALA A 650 -24.59 -27.01 -7.72
C ALA A 650 -24.89 -25.94 -8.78
N SER A 651 -26.10 -25.39 -8.80
CA SER A 651 -26.50 -24.34 -9.75
C SER A 651 -25.68 -23.05 -9.64
N PHE A 652 -25.09 -22.76 -8.46
CA PHE A 652 -24.25 -21.58 -8.26
C PHE A 652 -22.89 -21.69 -8.94
N LEU A 653 -22.42 -22.91 -9.18
CA LEU A 653 -21.15 -23.16 -9.88
C LEU A 653 -21.17 -22.66 -11.33
N ARG A 654 -22.35 -22.60 -11.96
CA ARG A 654 -22.55 -22.04 -13.31
C ARG A 654 -22.46 -20.51 -13.36
N LYS A 655 -22.63 -19.82 -12.23
CA LYS A 655 -22.74 -18.35 -12.20
C LYS A 655 -21.36 -17.71 -12.33
N ASN A 656 -21.25 -16.60 -13.06
CA ASN A 656 -19.98 -15.87 -13.26
C ASN A 656 -19.59 -15.01 -12.04
N HIS A 657 -19.58 -15.59 -10.83
CA HIS A 657 -19.21 -14.90 -9.60
C HIS A 657 -18.18 -15.72 -8.83
N ARG A 658 -16.90 -15.33 -8.90
CA ARG A 658 -15.75 -16.09 -8.39
C ARG A 658 -15.86 -16.45 -6.90
N ALA A 659 -16.16 -15.48 -6.03
CA ALA A 659 -16.27 -15.72 -4.59
C ALA A 659 -17.43 -16.67 -4.22
N LEU A 660 -18.48 -16.73 -5.06
CA LEU A 660 -19.59 -17.65 -4.88
C LEU A 660 -19.20 -19.06 -5.27
N LYS A 661 -18.51 -19.25 -6.40
CA LYS A 661 -17.96 -20.55 -6.82
C LYS A 661 -17.07 -21.15 -5.72
N LEU A 662 -16.11 -20.38 -5.20
CA LEU A 662 -15.18 -20.85 -4.16
C LEU A 662 -15.90 -21.20 -2.85
N SER A 663 -16.78 -20.33 -2.37
CA SER A 663 -17.54 -20.59 -1.13
C SER A 663 -18.45 -21.80 -1.29
N THR A 664 -19.05 -21.98 -2.47
CA THR A 664 -19.94 -23.10 -2.79
C THR A 664 -19.18 -24.41 -2.87
N LEU A 665 -18.02 -24.46 -3.55
CA LEU A 665 -17.19 -25.66 -3.62
C LEU A 665 -16.70 -26.08 -2.22
N THR A 666 -16.28 -25.11 -1.41
CA THR A 666 -15.87 -25.35 -0.01
C THR A 666 -17.04 -25.87 0.83
N ALA A 667 -18.25 -25.32 0.63
CA ALA A 667 -19.47 -25.81 1.29
C ALA A 667 -19.78 -27.25 0.90
N LEU A 668 -19.76 -27.55 -0.41
CA LEU A 668 -20.02 -28.89 -0.93
C LEU A 668 -18.99 -29.90 -0.40
N ASP A 669 -17.70 -29.52 -0.31
CA ASP A 669 -16.63 -30.35 0.25
C ASP A 669 -16.89 -30.74 1.71
N ILE A 670 -17.19 -29.77 2.57
CA ILE A 670 -17.48 -30.01 3.99
C ILE A 670 -18.77 -30.83 4.15
N LEU A 671 -19.80 -30.56 3.33
CA LEU A 671 -21.04 -31.32 3.36
C LEU A 671 -20.82 -32.80 2.99
N VAL A 672 -19.98 -33.08 2.00
CA VAL A 672 -19.63 -34.47 1.63
C VAL A 672 -18.80 -35.14 2.73
N LYS A 673 -17.85 -34.43 3.35
CA LYS A 673 -17.03 -34.99 4.46
C LYS A 673 -17.89 -35.44 5.64
N ASN A 674 -18.85 -34.62 6.05
CA ASN A 674 -19.57 -34.79 7.32
C ASN A 674 -20.93 -35.49 7.18
N TYR A 675 -21.55 -35.50 6.00
CA TYR A 675 -22.91 -36.03 5.78
C TYR A 675 -23.02 -37.03 4.61
N SER A 676 -21.93 -37.76 4.31
CA SER A 676 -21.86 -38.72 3.20
C SER A 676 -22.97 -39.78 3.19
N ASP A 677 -23.45 -40.18 4.38
CA ASP A 677 -24.49 -41.20 4.57
C ASP A 677 -25.87 -40.77 4.05
N SER A 678 -26.12 -39.47 3.95
CA SER A 678 -27.43 -38.91 3.59
C SER A 678 -27.51 -38.43 2.13
N LEU A 679 -26.40 -38.55 1.38
CA LEU A 679 -26.32 -38.10 -0.01
C LEU A 679 -26.89 -39.14 -0.97
N LYS A 680 -27.77 -38.68 -1.86
CA LYS A 680 -28.35 -39.51 -2.94
C LYS A 680 -27.52 -39.37 -4.22
N PRO A 681 -27.42 -40.42 -5.07
CA PRO A 681 -26.69 -40.35 -6.34
C PRO A 681 -27.07 -39.16 -7.22
N ALA A 682 -28.38 -38.87 -7.34
CA ALA A 682 -28.88 -37.75 -8.13
C ALA A 682 -28.38 -36.38 -7.67
N MET A 683 -28.06 -36.21 -6.38
CA MET A 683 -27.54 -34.95 -5.83
C MET A 683 -26.10 -34.74 -6.28
N ILE A 684 -25.27 -35.79 -6.21
CA ILE A 684 -23.87 -35.75 -6.63
C ILE A 684 -23.77 -35.52 -8.14
N GLU A 685 -24.63 -36.18 -8.91
CA GLU A 685 -24.69 -36.01 -10.38
C GLU A 685 -24.92 -34.54 -10.78
N SER A 686 -25.78 -33.82 -10.06
CA SER A 686 -26.03 -32.40 -10.35
C SER A 686 -24.81 -31.49 -10.16
N VAL A 687 -23.85 -31.89 -9.31
CA VAL A 687 -22.58 -31.16 -9.12
C VAL A 687 -21.56 -31.58 -10.19
N LEU A 688 -21.44 -32.89 -10.44
CA LEU A 688 -20.46 -33.43 -11.40
C LEU A 688 -20.66 -32.89 -12.82
N THR A 689 -21.89 -32.53 -13.22
CA THR A 689 -22.15 -31.88 -14.51
C THR A 689 -21.52 -30.50 -14.64
N GLU A 690 -21.27 -29.81 -13.53
CA GLU A 690 -20.76 -28.43 -13.52
C GLU A 690 -19.24 -28.34 -13.39
N LEU A 691 -18.60 -29.37 -12.85
CA LEU A 691 -17.17 -29.35 -12.55
C LEU A 691 -16.25 -29.21 -13.78
N PRO A 692 -16.52 -29.81 -14.97
CA PRO A 692 -15.63 -29.66 -16.12
C PRO A 692 -15.38 -28.19 -16.50
N ALA A 693 -16.41 -27.35 -16.46
CA ALA A 693 -16.29 -25.92 -16.77
C ALA A 693 -15.52 -25.11 -15.69
N LEU A 694 -15.26 -25.70 -14.52
CA LEU A 694 -14.47 -25.08 -13.45
C LEU A 694 -13.00 -25.49 -13.50
N ILE A 695 -12.69 -26.68 -14.04
CA ILE A 695 -11.33 -27.20 -14.16
C ILE A 695 -10.71 -26.60 -15.42
N THR A 696 -10.17 -25.40 -15.27
CA THR A 696 -9.53 -24.66 -16.37
C THR A 696 -8.23 -24.03 -15.91
N GLU A 697 -7.35 -23.70 -16.86
CA GLU A 697 -6.09 -23.00 -16.57
C GLU A 697 -6.28 -21.51 -16.23
N ASN A 698 -7.45 -20.93 -16.54
CA ASN A 698 -7.76 -19.52 -16.32
C ASN A 698 -7.87 -19.15 -14.82
N ASP A 699 -8.41 -20.04 -13.98
CA ASP A 699 -8.51 -19.83 -12.53
C ASP A 699 -8.03 -21.06 -11.77
N MET A 700 -6.72 -21.11 -11.53
CA MET A 700 -6.05 -22.24 -10.90
C MET A 700 -6.54 -22.51 -9.47
N HIS A 701 -6.99 -21.48 -8.75
CA HIS A 701 -7.50 -21.64 -7.38
C HIS A 701 -8.89 -22.29 -7.37
N VAL A 702 -9.79 -21.90 -8.29
CA VAL A 702 -11.09 -22.58 -8.45
C VAL A 702 -10.88 -24.04 -8.86
N SER A 703 -9.97 -24.29 -9.81
CA SER A 703 -9.59 -25.64 -10.23
C SER A 703 -9.06 -26.48 -9.05
N GLN A 704 -8.16 -25.91 -8.24
CA GLN A 704 -7.65 -26.56 -7.04
C GLN A 704 -8.78 -26.97 -6.09
N VAL A 705 -9.67 -26.05 -5.71
CA VAL A 705 -10.76 -26.35 -4.75
C VAL A 705 -11.75 -27.36 -5.35
N ALA A 706 -12.01 -27.31 -6.66
CA ALA A 706 -12.85 -28.29 -7.35
C ALA A 706 -12.21 -29.70 -7.33
N ILE A 707 -10.89 -29.80 -7.49
CA ILE A 707 -10.15 -31.06 -7.43
C ILE A 707 -10.07 -31.60 -5.99
N VAL A 708 -9.92 -30.72 -4.98
CA VAL A 708 -10.03 -31.11 -3.57
C VAL A 708 -11.41 -31.69 -3.28
N PHE A 709 -12.49 -31.06 -3.77
CA PHE A 709 -13.84 -31.61 -3.67
C PHE A 709 -13.96 -33.00 -4.33
N LEU A 710 -13.38 -33.19 -5.52
CA LEU A 710 -13.36 -34.49 -6.19
C LEU A 710 -12.60 -35.56 -5.37
N THR A 711 -11.50 -35.17 -4.72
CA THR A 711 -10.71 -36.05 -3.84
C THR A 711 -11.55 -36.51 -2.65
N THR A 712 -12.22 -35.58 -1.99
CA THR A 712 -13.16 -35.84 -0.91
C THR A 712 -14.31 -36.73 -1.36
N LEU A 713 -14.87 -36.49 -2.55
CA LEU A 713 -15.96 -37.29 -3.10
C LEU A 713 -15.52 -38.72 -3.39
N ALA A 714 -14.31 -38.92 -3.92
CA ALA A 714 -13.75 -40.25 -4.16
C ALA A 714 -13.56 -41.03 -2.85
N GLN A 715 -13.11 -40.37 -1.78
CA GLN A 715 -12.94 -40.98 -0.45
C GLN A 715 -14.27 -41.26 0.26
N GLY A 716 -15.22 -40.32 0.21
CA GLY A 716 -16.48 -40.38 0.95
C GLY A 716 -17.60 -41.16 0.26
N TYR A 717 -17.58 -41.24 -1.08
CA TYR A 717 -18.62 -41.94 -1.86
C TYR A 717 -18.03 -42.70 -3.08
N PRO A 718 -17.36 -43.86 -2.86
CA PRO A 718 -16.62 -44.57 -3.90
C PRO A 718 -17.45 -45.04 -5.11
N SER A 719 -18.77 -45.24 -4.96
CA SER A 719 -19.64 -45.69 -6.06
C SER A 719 -19.83 -44.64 -7.17
N CYS A 720 -19.67 -43.34 -6.86
CA CYS A 720 -19.71 -42.27 -7.85
C CYS A 720 -18.47 -42.21 -8.75
N VAL A 721 -17.39 -42.91 -8.38
CA VAL A 721 -16.13 -42.93 -9.15
C VAL A 721 -16.34 -43.47 -10.57
N SER A 722 -17.28 -44.41 -10.75
CA SER A 722 -17.67 -44.92 -12.08
C SER A 722 -18.22 -43.86 -13.03
N LYS A 723 -18.72 -42.72 -12.51
CA LYS A 723 -19.24 -41.59 -13.30
C LYS A 723 -18.23 -40.45 -13.44
N LEU A 724 -17.13 -40.49 -12.70
CA LEU A 724 -15.98 -39.57 -12.87
C LEU A 724 -15.18 -39.89 -14.15
N SER A 725 -15.34 -41.09 -14.71
CA SER A 725 -14.70 -41.49 -15.96
C SER A 725 -15.40 -40.84 -17.15
N GLY A 726 -14.81 -39.76 -17.68
CA GLY A 726 -15.30 -39.05 -18.86
C GLY A 726 -14.79 -37.60 -18.90
N PRO A 727 -15.67 -36.58 -18.96
CA PRO A 727 -15.27 -35.19 -19.20
C PRO A 727 -14.40 -34.61 -18.08
N VAL A 728 -14.69 -34.92 -16.82
CA VAL A 728 -13.92 -34.40 -15.66
C VAL A 728 -12.46 -34.84 -15.72
N LEU A 729 -12.22 -36.13 -15.98
CA LEU A 729 -10.87 -36.68 -16.05
C LEU A 729 -10.11 -36.16 -17.29
N ALA A 730 -10.81 -35.94 -18.41
CA ALA A 730 -10.22 -35.34 -19.60
C ALA A 730 -9.73 -33.90 -19.35
N GLU A 731 -10.53 -33.07 -18.67
CA GLU A 731 -10.12 -31.70 -18.29
C GLU A 731 -8.96 -31.70 -17.29
N ILE A 732 -8.94 -32.64 -16.32
CA ILE A 732 -7.79 -32.78 -15.40
C ILE A 732 -6.52 -33.14 -16.18
N PHE A 733 -6.60 -34.04 -17.16
CA PHE A 733 -5.44 -34.35 -17.99
C PHE A 733 -4.96 -33.13 -18.79
N GLN A 734 -5.87 -32.39 -19.42
CA GLN A 734 -5.51 -31.13 -20.11
C GLN A 734 -4.82 -30.15 -19.15
N LEU A 735 -5.32 -30.03 -17.91
CA LEU A 735 -4.72 -29.17 -16.89
C LEU A 735 -3.32 -29.64 -16.46
N VAL A 736 -3.07 -30.96 -16.39
CA VAL A 736 -1.73 -31.53 -16.12
C VAL A 736 -0.72 -31.14 -17.20
N HIS A 737 -1.17 -31.01 -18.44
CA HIS A 737 -0.32 -30.57 -19.56
C HIS A 737 -0.18 -29.04 -19.67
N SER A 738 -0.86 -28.26 -18.82
CA SER A 738 -0.77 -26.79 -18.83
C SER A 738 0.58 -26.29 -18.28
N PRO A 739 1.19 -25.26 -18.91
CA PRO A 739 2.38 -24.60 -18.39
C PRO A 739 2.17 -23.88 -17.06
N LEU A 740 0.93 -23.49 -16.74
CA LEU A 740 0.60 -22.69 -15.56
C LEU A 740 0.40 -23.54 -14.29
N LEU A 741 0.39 -24.87 -14.42
CA LEU A 741 0.15 -25.76 -13.30
C LEU A 741 1.35 -25.80 -12.33
N GLN A 742 1.15 -25.25 -11.13
CA GLN A 742 2.13 -25.27 -10.04
C GLN A 742 1.46 -25.23 -8.65
N GLY A 743 2.25 -25.52 -7.61
CA GLY A 743 1.86 -25.34 -6.21
C GLY A 743 0.65 -26.17 -5.76
N GLY A 744 -0.35 -25.49 -5.18
CA GLY A 744 -1.50 -26.11 -4.53
C GLY A 744 -2.39 -26.93 -5.48
N ALA A 745 -2.59 -26.49 -6.72
CA ALA A 745 -3.39 -27.22 -7.70
C ALA A 745 -2.73 -28.54 -8.12
N LEU A 746 -1.41 -28.54 -8.36
CA LEU A 746 -0.67 -29.76 -8.68
C LEU A 746 -0.73 -30.76 -7.51
N SER A 747 -0.61 -30.26 -6.28
CA SER A 747 -0.72 -31.07 -5.06
C SER A 747 -2.11 -31.71 -4.94
N ALA A 748 -3.17 -30.93 -5.17
CA ALA A 748 -4.54 -31.44 -5.19
C ALA A 748 -4.78 -32.51 -6.27
N ILE A 749 -4.19 -32.36 -7.47
CA ILE A 749 -4.29 -33.37 -8.54
C ILE A 749 -3.57 -34.66 -8.13
N MET A 750 -2.39 -34.55 -7.51
CA MET A 750 -1.66 -35.71 -7.01
C MET A 750 -2.47 -36.46 -5.95
N ASP A 751 -3.05 -35.75 -4.97
CA ASP A 751 -3.90 -36.32 -3.93
C ASP A 751 -5.16 -36.97 -4.51
N PHE A 752 -5.77 -36.33 -5.51
CA PHE A 752 -6.92 -36.87 -6.25
C PHE A 752 -6.58 -38.21 -6.91
N PHE A 753 -5.46 -38.29 -7.62
CA PHE A 753 -5.03 -39.53 -8.28
C PHE A 753 -4.72 -40.65 -7.28
N GLN A 754 -4.12 -40.33 -6.13
CA GLN A 754 -3.91 -41.32 -5.06
C GLN A 754 -5.24 -41.83 -4.51
N ALA A 755 -6.17 -40.92 -4.18
CA ALA A 755 -7.50 -41.27 -3.69
C ALA A 755 -8.27 -42.13 -4.69
N LEU A 756 -8.19 -41.81 -5.98
CA LEU A 756 -8.85 -42.55 -7.05
C LEU A 756 -8.39 -44.01 -7.11
N LEU A 757 -7.08 -44.27 -7.05
CA LEU A 757 -6.53 -45.63 -7.05
C LEU A 757 -6.92 -46.44 -5.81
N LEU A 758 -6.93 -45.82 -4.63
CA LEU A 758 -7.25 -46.49 -3.37
C LEU A 758 -8.68 -47.05 -3.33
N THR A 759 -9.61 -46.45 -4.06
CA THR A 759 -11.01 -46.91 -4.08
C THR A 759 -11.21 -48.29 -4.71
N LYS A 760 -10.25 -48.83 -5.49
CA LYS A 760 -10.27 -50.15 -6.16
C LYS A 760 -11.53 -50.51 -6.99
N THR A 761 -12.49 -49.58 -7.08
CA THR A 761 -13.81 -49.74 -7.69
C THR A 761 -13.85 -49.06 -9.07
N ALA A 762 -12.78 -48.34 -9.43
CA ALA A 762 -12.68 -47.59 -10.67
C ALA A 762 -12.52 -48.52 -11.88
N THR A 763 -13.24 -48.20 -12.95
CA THR A 763 -13.05 -48.71 -14.33
C THR A 763 -11.68 -48.36 -14.92
N VAL A 764 -10.91 -47.49 -14.25
CA VAL A 764 -9.61 -46.97 -14.69
C VAL A 764 -8.53 -47.49 -13.74
N GLY A 765 -7.77 -48.49 -14.18
CA GLY A 765 -6.63 -49.04 -13.45
C GLY A 765 -5.37 -48.17 -13.57
N TYR A 766 -4.36 -48.47 -12.77
CA TYR A 766 -3.06 -47.79 -12.77
C TYR A 766 -2.44 -47.70 -14.18
N SER A 767 -2.42 -48.80 -14.93
CA SER A 767 -1.89 -48.85 -16.30
C SER A 767 -2.62 -47.92 -17.28
N GLU A 768 -3.93 -47.71 -17.09
CA GLU A 768 -4.73 -46.85 -17.96
C GLU A 768 -4.50 -45.37 -17.63
N LEU A 769 -4.42 -44.99 -16.34
CA LEU A 769 -4.05 -43.64 -15.92
C LEU A 769 -2.65 -43.25 -16.40
N LEU A 770 -1.68 -44.17 -16.25
CA LEU A 770 -0.31 -43.98 -16.73
C LEU A 770 -0.28 -43.78 -18.25
N ARG A 771 -1.05 -44.57 -19.00
CA ARG A 771 -1.16 -44.45 -20.44
C ARG A 771 -1.75 -43.10 -20.85
N GLN A 772 -2.81 -42.62 -20.19
CA GLN A 772 -3.44 -41.34 -20.55
C GLN A 772 -2.58 -40.13 -20.18
N LEU A 773 -1.88 -40.15 -19.03
CA LEU A 773 -0.96 -39.09 -18.63
C LEU A 773 0.19 -38.91 -19.64
N THR A 774 0.71 -40.04 -20.12
CA THR A 774 1.90 -40.05 -20.97
C THR A 774 1.59 -40.09 -22.47
N ALA A 775 0.36 -40.43 -22.87
CA ALA A 775 -0.05 -40.56 -24.28
C ALA A 775 0.33 -39.37 -25.16
N PRO A 776 0.16 -38.09 -24.75
CA PRO A 776 0.56 -36.94 -25.57
C PRO A 776 2.07 -36.87 -25.87
N VAL A 777 2.90 -37.45 -25.00
CA VAL A 777 4.36 -37.48 -25.17
C VAL A 777 4.78 -38.64 -26.09
N TYR A 778 4.15 -39.81 -25.96
CA TYR A 778 4.45 -40.97 -26.80
C TYR A 778 3.84 -40.90 -28.21
N SER A 779 2.70 -40.21 -28.39
CA SER A 779 2.00 -40.09 -29.68
C SER A 779 2.62 -39.06 -30.64
N SER A 780 3.47 -38.17 -30.13
CA SER A 780 4.23 -37.16 -30.90
C SER A 780 5.16 -37.77 -31.97
N GLY A 781 5.35 -39.10 -31.97
CA GLY A 781 6.14 -39.82 -32.97
C GLY A 781 5.39 -40.38 -34.18
N SER A 782 4.04 -40.47 -34.18
CA SER A 782 3.31 -41.26 -35.19
C SER A 782 2.35 -40.51 -36.13
N ALA A 783 2.09 -39.22 -35.92
CA ALA A 783 1.31 -38.39 -36.84
C ALA A 783 1.91 -36.98 -36.86
N GLY A 784 2.16 -36.43 -38.06
CA GLY A 784 3.00 -35.25 -38.32
C GLY A 784 2.56 -33.88 -37.76
N ALA A 785 1.95 -33.82 -36.58
CA ALA A 785 1.78 -32.61 -35.79
C ALA A 785 2.55 -32.78 -34.46
N SER A 786 3.78 -32.29 -34.39
CA SER A 786 4.55 -32.28 -33.15
C SER A 786 3.95 -31.24 -32.20
N VAL A 787 3.06 -31.64 -31.30
CA VAL A 787 2.71 -30.80 -30.15
C VAL A 787 3.93 -30.81 -29.23
N THR A 788 4.77 -29.79 -29.33
CA THR A 788 5.88 -29.57 -28.40
C THR A 788 5.29 -29.12 -27.06
N LEU A 789 5.17 -30.05 -26.11
CA LEU A 789 4.73 -29.75 -24.75
C LEU A 789 5.76 -28.87 -24.03
N HIS A 790 5.28 -27.98 -23.17
CA HIS A 790 6.13 -27.11 -22.37
C HIS A 790 6.91 -27.90 -21.31
N ARG A 791 8.10 -27.40 -20.90
CA ARG A 791 8.96 -28.08 -19.90
C ARG A 791 8.22 -28.44 -18.61
N GLN A 792 7.37 -27.54 -18.13
CA GLN A 792 6.56 -27.73 -16.92
C GLN A 792 5.60 -28.93 -17.02
N ALA A 793 5.04 -29.19 -18.21
CA ALA A 793 4.14 -30.32 -18.42
C ALA A 793 4.84 -31.66 -18.14
N TYR A 794 6.09 -31.82 -18.56
CA TYR A 794 6.87 -33.04 -18.26
C TYR A 794 7.09 -33.21 -16.74
N CYS A 795 7.37 -32.12 -16.02
CA CYS A 795 7.52 -32.15 -14.56
C CYS A 795 6.19 -32.50 -13.86
N SER A 796 5.07 -31.91 -14.28
CA SER A 796 3.74 -32.18 -13.74
C SER A 796 3.32 -33.64 -13.98
N VAL A 797 3.52 -34.15 -15.19
CA VAL A 797 3.26 -35.55 -15.53
C VAL A 797 4.14 -36.48 -14.69
N ALA A 798 5.44 -36.22 -14.59
CA ALA A 798 6.36 -37.02 -13.79
C ALA A 798 5.95 -37.11 -12.31
N LYS A 799 5.54 -35.98 -11.71
CA LYS A 799 5.03 -35.94 -10.33
C LYS A 799 3.72 -36.72 -10.17
N CYS A 800 2.81 -36.63 -11.14
CA CYS A 800 1.59 -37.45 -11.14
C CYS A 800 1.91 -38.95 -11.26
N VAL A 801 2.85 -39.34 -12.12
CA VAL A 801 3.30 -40.73 -12.27
C VAL A 801 3.94 -41.27 -10.99
N ALA A 802 4.78 -40.46 -10.33
CA ALA A 802 5.36 -40.82 -9.05
C ALA A 802 4.30 -40.97 -7.95
N SER A 803 3.33 -40.05 -7.91
CA SER A 803 2.18 -40.11 -6.99
C SER A 803 1.39 -41.42 -7.17
N LEU A 804 1.06 -41.79 -8.41
CA LEU A 804 0.40 -43.07 -8.73
C LEU A 804 1.25 -44.27 -8.27
N SER A 805 2.56 -44.22 -8.52
CA SER A 805 3.51 -45.29 -8.23
C SER A 805 3.68 -45.54 -6.73
N SER A 806 3.57 -44.50 -5.91
CA SER A 806 3.67 -44.58 -4.45
C SER A 806 2.55 -45.44 -3.82
N VAL A 807 1.36 -45.43 -4.42
CA VAL A 807 0.19 -46.19 -3.96
C VAL A 807 0.25 -47.66 -4.40
N CYS A 808 0.84 -47.94 -5.57
CA CYS A 808 0.92 -49.26 -6.20
C CYS A 808 2.37 -49.75 -6.39
N PRO A 809 3.11 -50.10 -5.32
CA PRO A 809 4.55 -50.37 -5.39
C PRO A 809 4.94 -51.59 -6.24
N LYS A 810 4.05 -52.57 -6.40
CA LYS A 810 4.30 -53.77 -7.22
C LYS A 810 4.35 -53.44 -8.71
N GLU A 811 3.47 -52.55 -9.17
CA GLU A 811 3.41 -52.10 -10.57
C GLU A 811 4.47 -51.04 -10.86
N ALA A 812 4.85 -50.26 -9.84
CA ALA A 812 5.94 -49.28 -9.92
C ALA A 812 7.27 -49.93 -10.39
N ALA A 813 7.63 -51.11 -9.86
CA ALA A 813 8.87 -51.80 -10.27
C ALA A 813 8.89 -52.18 -11.77
N ALA A 814 7.73 -52.55 -12.34
CA ALA A 814 7.61 -52.83 -13.76
C ALA A 814 7.76 -51.55 -14.61
N VAL A 815 7.16 -50.44 -14.16
CA VAL A 815 7.25 -49.13 -14.82
C VAL A 815 8.67 -48.57 -14.78
N VAL A 816 9.39 -48.70 -13.66
CA VAL A 816 10.82 -48.32 -13.57
C VAL A 816 11.64 -49.09 -14.60
N THR A 817 11.40 -50.40 -14.72
CA THR A 817 12.11 -51.24 -15.69
C THR A 817 11.79 -50.82 -17.13
N GLN A 818 10.54 -50.47 -17.41
CA GLN A 818 10.12 -49.93 -18.71
C GLN A 818 10.83 -48.61 -19.04
N PHE A 819 10.84 -47.64 -18.13
CA PHE A 819 11.51 -46.35 -18.36
C PHE A 819 13.02 -46.51 -18.56
N ILE A 820 13.67 -47.42 -17.84
CA ILE A 820 15.09 -47.74 -18.06
C ILE A 820 15.33 -48.28 -19.47
N GLN A 821 14.47 -49.16 -19.98
CA GLN A 821 14.56 -49.69 -21.35
C GLN A 821 14.34 -48.60 -22.41
N GLU A 822 13.38 -47.71 -22.18
CA GLU A 822 13.07 -46.60 -23.10
C GLU A 822 14.21 -45.59 -23.20
N VAL A 823 14.89 -45.30 -22.10
CA VAL A 823 16.07 -44.42 -22.07
C VAL A 823 17.24 -45.04 -22.84
N LYS A 824 17.48 -46.35 -22.67
CA LYS A 824 18.54 -47.09 -23.38
C LYS A 824 18.29 -47.20 -24.88
N SER A 825 17.04 -47.23 -25.31
CA SER A 825 16.70 -47.37 -26.72
C SER A 825 17.21 -46.16 -27.54
N PRO A 826 18.03 -46.39 -28.58
CA PRO A 826 18.49 -45.31 -29.46
C PRO A 826 17.37 -44.78 -30.37
N LYS A 827 16.24 -45.50 -30.48
CA LYS A 827 15.07 -45.12 -31.30
C LYS A 827 14.09 -44.21 -30.56
N SER A 828 14.25 -44.02 -29.25
CA SER A 828 13.37 -43.18 -28.44
C SER A 828 13.62 -41.69 -28.69
N SER A 829 12.54 -40.91 -28.80
CA SER A 829 12.65 -39.46 -28.96
C SER A 829 13.26 -38.80 -27.71
N PRO A 830 13.94 -37.64 -27.85
CA PRO A 830 14.45 -36.89 -26.70
C PRO A 830 13.37 -36.56 -25.66
N ALA A 831 12.16 -36.23 -26.09
CA ALA A 831 11.02 -35.92 -25.21
C ALA A 831 10.61 -37.12 -24.32
N VAL A 832 10.59 -38.33 -24.88
CA VAL A 832 10.33 -39.56 -24.11
C VAL A 832 11.45 -39.80 -23.10
N LYS A 833 12.72 -39.58 -23.49
CA LYS A 833 13.87 -39.70 -22.57
C LYS A 833 13.80 -38.71 -21.42
N VAL A 834 13.41 -37.46 -21.68
CA VAL A 834 13.22 -36.43 -20.65
C VAL A 834 12.11 -36.84 -19.68
N LEU A 835 10.93 -37.25 -20.18
CA LEU A 835 9.83 -37.70 -19.34
C LEU A 835 10.24 -38.91 -18.48
N ALA A 836 10.92 -39.89 -19.07
CA ALA A 836 11.38 -41.08 -18.36
C ALA A 836 12.36 -40.72 -17.24
N PHE A 837 13.34 -39.84 -17.50
CA PHE A 837 14.27 -39.38 -16.45
C PHE A 837 13.57 -38.60 -15.35
N LEU A 838 12.67 -37.68 -15.67
CA LEU A 838 11.92 -36.92 -14.66
C LEU A 838 11.00 -37.83 -13.83
N SER A 839 10.34 -38.82 -14.47
CA SER A 839 9.51 -39.78 -13.75
C SER A 839 10.33 -40.67 -12.82
N LEU A 840 11.50 -41.15 -13.28
CA LEU A 840 12.46 -41.87 -12.44
C LEU A 840 12.99 -41.02 -11.28
N ALA A 841 13.17 -39.70 -11.49
CA ALA A 841 13.57 -38.74 -10.46
C ALA A 841 12.54 -38.69 -9.33
N GLU A 842 11.28 -38.37 -9.66
CA GLU A 842 10.21 -38.19 -8.68
C GLU A 842 9.83 -39.51 -7.99
N MET A 843 9.88 -40.63 -8.72
CA MET A 843 9.71 -41.96 -8.12
C MET A 843 10.87 -42.30 -7.17
N GLY A 844 12.11 -42.05 -7.59
CA GLY A 844 13.31 -42.31 -6.81
C GLY A 844 13.45 -41.45 -5.57
N ARG A 845 12.77 -40.29 -5.52
CA ARG A 845 12.70 -39.44 -4.34
C ARG A 845 11.92 -40.09 -3.20
N THR A 846 10.83 -40.79 -3.51
CA THR A 846 9.89 -41.36 -2.52
C THR A 846 10.08 -42.85 -2.29
N THR A 847 10.62 -43.57 -3.28
CA THR A 847 10.81 -45.03 -3.24
C THR A 847 12.28 -45.39 -3.47
N ASN A 848 12.77 -46.39 -2.73
CA ASN A 848 14.15 -46.85 -2.85
C ASN A 848 14.35 -47.66 -4.14
N LEU A 849 15.12 -47.12 -5.10
CA LEU A 849 15.42 -47.75 -6.38
C LEU A 849 16.76 -48.52 -6.40
N SER A 850 17.40 -48.74 -5.25
CA SER A 850 18.71 -49.42 -5.16
C SER A 850 18.75 -50.83 -5.77
N ALA A 851 17.60 -51.51 -5.85
CA ALA A 851 17.47 -52.83 -6.46
C ALA A 851 17.87 -52.82 -7.96
N GLN A 852 17.76 -51.69 -8.65
CA GLN A 852 18.01 -51.54 -10.09
C GLN A 852 19.43 -51.01 -10.34
N ARG A 853 20.44 -51.89 -10.24
CA ARG A 853 21.87 -51.53 -10.35
C ARG A 853 22.25 -50.85 -11.67
N GLU A 854 21.54 -51.15 -12.76
CA GLU A 854 21.79 -50.58 -14.09
C GLU A 854 21.43 -49.09 -14.21
N LEU A 855 20.62 -48.56 -13.29
CA LEU A 855 20.16 -47.17 -13.35
C LEU A 855 21.33 -46.16 -13.25
N LYS A 856 22.33 -46.45 -12.40
CA LYS A 856 23.52 -45.60 -12.21
C LYS A 856 24.28 -45.40 -13.53
N THR A 857 24.51 -46.50 -14.27
CA THR A 857 25.24 -46.46 -15.54
C THR A 857 24.45 -45.75 -16.64
N VAL A 858 23.13 -45.95 -16.69
CA VAL A 858 22.26 -45.34 -17.70
C VAL A 858 22.20 -43.82 -17.53
N ILE A 859 22.09 -43.33 -16.30
CA ILE A 859 22.09 -41.89 -16.02
C ILE A 859 23.44 -41.25 -16.40
N LEU A 860 24.57 -41.90 -16.07
CA LEU A 860 25.90 -41.40 -16.44
C LEU A 860 26.15 -41.37 -17.95
N GLU A 861 25.63 -42.35 -18.70
CA GLU A 861 25.70 -42.36 -20.16
C GLU A 861 24.94 -41.16 -20.76
N ALA A 862 23.76 -40.84 -20.19
CA ALA A 862 22.95 -39.71 -20.64
C ALA A 862 23.62 -38.33 -20.45
N PHE A 863 24.62 -38.20 -19.58
CA PHE A 863 25.40 -36.96 -19.45
C PHE A 863 26.23 -36.65 -20.70
N THR A 864 26.46 -37.64 -21.55
CA THR A 864 27.15 -37.47 -22.84
C THR A 864 26.20 -37.25 -24.02
N SER A 865 24.90 -37.14 -23.75
CA SER A 865 23.87 -36.88 -24.76
C SER A 865 24.07 -35.53 -25.47
N PRO A 866 23.77 -35.42 -26.77
CA PRO A 866 23.82 -34.15 -27.50
C PRO A 866 22.71 -33.16 -27.08
N SER A 867 21.65 -33.62 -26.40
CA SER A 867 20.55 -32.77 -25.93
C SER A 867 20.79 -32.25 -24.50
N GLU A 868 20.78 -30.92 -24.32
CA GLU A 868 20.87 -30.28 -23.00
C GLU A 868 19.68 -30.60 -22.07
N GLU A 869 18.48 -30.77 -22.63
CA GLU A 869 17.28 -31.13 -21.87
C GLU A 869 17.43 -32.54 -21.26
N VAL A 870 17.98 -33.49 -22.03
CA VAL A 870 18.25 -34.84 -21.53
C VAL A 870 19.35 -34.82 -20.47
N LYS A 871 20.41 -34.01 -20.66
CA LYS A 871 21.51 -33.87 -19.69
C LYS A 871 21.03 -33.29 -18.36
N SER A 872 20.23 -32.24 -18.41
CA SER A 872 19.63 -31.62 -17.21
C SER A 872 18.61 -32.53 -16.53
N ALA A 873 17.74 -33.22 -17.28
CA ALA A 873 16.81 -34.20 -16.73
C ALA A 873 17.54 -35.40 -16.07
N ALA A 874 18.62 -35.87 -16.66
CA ALA A 874 19.45 -36.92 -16.09
C ALA A 874 20.15 -36.46 -14.79
N SER A 875 20.65 -35.21 -14.75
CA SER A 875 21.26 -34.61 -13.55
C SER A 875 20.22 -34.48 -12.42
N TYR A 876 19.02 -34.01 -12.74
CA TYR A 876 17.90 -33.95 -11.79
C TYR A 876 17.47 -35.34 -11.29
N ALA A 877 17.44 -36.33 -12.19
CA ALA A 877 17.15 -37.73 -11.83
C ALA A 877 18.17 -38.32 -10.88
N LEU A 878 19.47 -38.11 -11.15
CA LEU A 878 20.52 -38.58 -10.25
C LEU A 878 20.38 -37.97 -8.85
N GLY A 879 20.11 -36.67 -8.77
CA GLY A 879 19.95 -35.96 -7.50
C GLY A 879 18.77 -36.47 -6.68
N ASN A 880 17.58 -36.54 -7.28
CA ASN A 880 16.37 -36.99 -6.58
C ASN A 880 16.39 -38.48 -6.22
N VAL A 881 16.92 -39.35 -7.08
CA VAL A 881 17.13 -40.78 -6.75
C VAL A 881 18.10 -40.92 -5.57
N SER A 882 19.13 -40.06 -5.52
CA SER A 882 20.08 -40.06 -4.41
C SER A 882 19.44 -39.59 -3.09
N ALA A 883 18.48 -38.66 -3.14
CA ALA A 883 17.74 -38.23 -1.96
C ALA A 883 16.88 -39.37 -1.35
N GLY A 884 16.35 -40.28 -2.16
CA GLY A 884 15.60 -41.45 -1.66
C GLY A 884 16.46 -42.53 -0.99
N ASN A 885 17.76 -42.60 -1.29
CA ASN A 885 18.71 -43.49 -0.62
C ASN A 885 20.12 -42.88 -0.58
N LEU A 886 20.34 -42.01 0.41
CA LEU A 886 21.61 -41.29 0.58
C LEU A 886 22.81 -42.23 0.81
N GLN A 887 22.63 -43.35 1.52
CA GLN A 887 23.74 -44.22 1.92
C GLN A 887 24.50 -44.83 0.73
N GLU A 888 23.79 -45.17 -0.35
CA GLU A 888 24.39 -45.85 -1.49
C GLU A 888 24.76 -44.91 -2.65
N TYR A 889 23.99 -43.85 -2.86
CA TYR A 889 24.14 -42.98 -4.01
C TYR A 889 24.99 -41.74 -3.74
N LEU A 890 24.98 -41.21 -2.51
CA LEU A 890 25.77 -40.01 -2.18
C LEU A 890 27.29 -40.29 -2.21
N PRO A 891 27.84 -41.35 -1.60
CA PRO A 891 29.28 -41.64 -1.71
C PRO A 891 29.72 -41.88 -3.16
N PHE A 892 28.88 -42.54 -3.95
CA PHE A 892 29.09 -42.74 -5.39
C PHE A 892 29.16 -41.40 -6.14
N MET A 893 28.25 -40.47 -5.87
CA MET A 893 28.25 -39.16 -6.50
C MET A 893 29.50 -38.35 -6.13
N LEU A 894 29.89 -38.35 -4.85
CA LEU A 894 31.10 -37.65 -4.38
C LEU A 894 32.37 -38.23 -5.06
N GLN A 895 32.43 -39.54 -5.24
CA GLN A 895 33.54 -40.21 -5.94
C GLN A 895 33.60 -39.82 -7.43
N GLU A 896 32.46 -39.77 -8.12
CA GLU A 896 32.40 -39.40 -9.54
C GLU A 896 32.72 -37.91 -9.78
N ILE A 897 32.34 -37.02 -8.86
CA ILE A 897 32.71 -35.60 -8.92
C ILE A 897 34.23 -35.44 -8.87
N GLY A 898 34.91 -36.22 -8.01
CA GLY A 898 36.37 -36.19 -7.88
C GLY A 898 37.13 -36.85 -9.04
N SER A 899 36.51 -37.79 -9.76
CA SER A 899 37.18 -38.62 -10.76
C SER A 899 37.07 -38.09 -12.21
N GLN A 900 35.95 -37.43 -12.57
CA GLN A 900 35.68 -37.03 -13.97
C GLN A 900 35.35 -35.54 -14.12
N PRO A 901 36.34 -34.67 -14.43
CA PRO A 901 36.12 -33.23 -14.53
C PRO A 901 35.15 -32.83 -15.67
N LYS A 902 35.06 -33.62 -16.75
CA LYS A 902 34.14 -33.35 -17.88
C LYS A 902 32.66 -33.41 -17.51
N ARG A 903 32.29 -34.13 -16.46
CA ARG A 903 30.90 -34.30 -16.00
C ARG A 903 30.60 -33.50 -14.73
N GLN A 904 31.61 -32.82 -14.20
CA GLN A 904 31.59 -32.17 -12.90
C GLN A 904 30.45 -31.17 -12.75
N TYR A 905 30.20 -30.34 -13.77
CA TYR A 905 29.11 -29.37 -13.76
C TYR A 905 27.74 -30.01 -13.51
N LEU A 906 27.40 -31.08 -14.24
CA LEU A 906 26.12 -31.79 -14.10
C LEU A 906 26.03 -32.57 -12.78
N LEU A 907 27.14 -33.16 -12.31
CA LEU A 907 27.17 -33.86 -11.03
C LEU A 907 27.02 -32.91 -9.84
N LEU A 908 27.57 -31.70 -9.92
CA LEU A 908 27.36 -30.66 -8.90
C LEU A 908 25.91 -30.18 -8.86
N HIS A 909 25.24 -30.08 -10.01
CA HIS A 909 23.78 -29.85 -10.05
C HIS A 909 22.99 -30.99 -9.43
N SER A 910 23.40 -32.24 -9.63
CA SER A 910 22.80 -33.39 -8.94
C SER A 910 23.01 -33.32 -7.43
N LEU A 911 24.21 -32.95 -6.97
CA LEU A 911 24.53 -32.78 -5.56
C LEU A 911 23.72 -31.64 -4.94
N LYS A 912 23.53 -30.54 -5.67
CA LYS A 912 22.67 -29.44 -5.26
C LYS A 912 21.25 -29.90 -4.95
N GLU A 913 20.70 -30.73 -5.83
CA GLU A 913 19.36 -31.27 -5.68
C GLU A 913 19.26 -32.15 -4.43
N VAL A 914 20.27 -32.98 -4.16
CA VAL A 914 20.35 -33.78 -2.93
C VAL A 914 20.30 -32.89 -1.70
N ILE A 915 21.11 -31.83 -1.66
CA ILE A 915 21.16 -30.90 -0.51
C ILE A 915 19.81 -30.19 -0.34
N SER A 916 19.16 -29.82 -1.45
CA SER A 916 17.92 -29.04 -1.43
C SER A 916 16.69 -29.87 -1.05
N CYS A 917 16.65 -31.15 -1.44
CA CYS A 917 15.48 -32.00 -1.28
C CYS A 917 15.57 -32.99 -0.10
N SER A 918 16.77 -33.22 0.46
CA SER A 918 16.96 -34.14 1.58
C SER A 918 16.59 -33.49 2.93
N PRO A 919 16.00 -34.24 3.87
CA PRO A 919 15.78 -33.72 5.22
C PRO A 919 17.11 -33.48 5.94
N ALA A 920 17.17 -32.43 6.75
CA ALA A 920 18.37 -32.01 7.46
C ALA A 920 19.00 -33.14 8.31
N GLU A 921 18.18 -33.96 8.97
CA GLU A 921 18.64 -35.06 9.82
C GLU A 921 19.39 -36.16 9.04
N GLY A 922 18.93 -36.48 7.84
CA GLY A 922 19.53 -37.51 6.98
C GLY A 922 20.84 -37.06 6.33
N LEU A 923 21.05 -35.75 6.19
CA LEU A 923 22.24 -35.19 5.54
C LEU A 923 23.41 -34.96 6.50
N LYS A 924 23.14 -34.71 7.80
CA LYS A 924 24.16 -34.44 8.85
C LYS A 924 25.40 -35.35 8.81
N PRO A 925 25.28 -36.69 8.64
CA PRO A 925 26.45 -37.57 8.63
C PRO A 925 27.43 -37.32 7.48
N TYR A 926 26.96 -36.76 6.37
CA TYR A 926 27.74 -36.55 5.14
C TYR A 926 28.15 -35.09 4.94
N VAL A 927 27.75 -34.19 5.86
CA VAL A 927 28.02 -32.75 5.75
C VAL A 927 29.51 -32.47 5.62
N GLU A 928 30.35 -33.11 6.45
CA GLU A 928 31.81 -32.88 6.41
C GLU A 928 32.44 -33.37 5.09
N ASP A 929 32.00 -34.51 4.56
CA ASP A 929 32.50 -35.05 3.29
C ASP A 929 32.10 -34.17 2.11
N ILE A 930 30.85 -33.72 2.07
CA ILE A 930 30.35 -32.78 1.05
C ILE A 930 31.10 -31.45 1.16
N TRP A 931 31.27 -30.94 2.38
CA TRP A 931 31.96 -29.68 2.64
C TRP A 931 33.41 -29.71 2.18
N ALA A 932 34.16 -30.77 2.50
CA ALA A 932 35.54 -30.96 2.08
C ALA A 932 35.67 -31.00 0.55
N LEU A 933 34.75 -31.68 -0.14
CA LEU A 933 34.72 -31.73 -1.60
C LEU A 933 34.41 -30.36 -2.22
N LEU A 934 33.42 -29.64 -1.69
CA LEU A 934 33.03 -28.31 -2.20
C LEU A 934 34.16 -27.29 -2.01
N LEU A 935 34.84 -27.30 -0.85
CA LEU A 935 36.00 -26.43 -0.59
C LEU A 935 37.14 -26.68 -1.58
N LYS A 936 37.42 -27.94 -1.92
CA LYS A 936 38.44 -28.30 -2.92
C LYS A 936 38.12 -27.72 -4.31
N HIS A 937 36.84 -27.50 -4.62
CA HIS A 937 36.38 -26.97 -5.90
C HIS A 937 36.04 -25.47 -5.88
N CYS A 938 36.29 -24.75 -4.78
CA CYS A 938 36.14 -23.30 -4.72
C CYS A 938 37.14 -22.54 -5.62
N GLU A 939 38.26 -23.17 -5.98
CA GLU A 939 39.35 -22.56 -6.78
C GLU A 939 39.31 -22.94 -8.26
N CYS A 940 38.23 -23.57 -8.73
CA CYS A 940 38.10 -23.96 -10.13
C CYS A 940 38.09 -22.72 -11.06
N PRO A 941 38.77 -22.74 -12.22
CA PRO A 941 38.83 -21.58 -13.11
C PRO A 941 37.46 -21.24 -13.72
N GLU A 942 36.63 -22.25 -14.00
CA GLU A 942 35.28 -22.06 -14.53
C GLU A 942 34.35 -21.37 -13.54
N GLU A 943 33.84 -20.19 -13.89
CA GLU A 943 32.91 -19.41 -13.06
C GLU A 943 31.57 -20.14 -12.86
N GLY A 944 31.06 -20.82 -13.89
CA GLY A 944 29.80 -21.58 -13.81
C GLY A 944 29.86 -22.67 -12.74
N THR A 945 30.96 -23.43 -12.69
CA THR A 945 31.20 -24.46 -11.67
C THR A 945 31.32 -23.85 -10.28
N ARG A 946 32.04 -22.73 -10.12
CA ARG A 946 32.14 -21.99 -8.85
C ARG A 946 30.79 -21.48 -8.34
N SER A 947 29.90 -21.05 -9.24
CA SER A 947 28.56 -20.61 -8.88
C SER A 947 27.69 -21.75 -8.32
N VAL A 948 27.74 -22.94 -8.93
CA VAL A 948 27.01 -24.12 -8.41
C VAL A 948 27.60 -24.57 -7.07
N VAL A 949 28.92 -24.55 -6.92
CA VAL A 949 29.59 -24.84 -5.63
C VAL A 949 29.15 -23.85 -4.55
N ALA A 950 29.08 -22.55 -4.89
CA ALA A 950 28.59 -21.53 -3.97
C ALA A 950 27.13 -21.77 -3.58
N GLU A 951 26.26 -22.10 -4.53
CA GLU A 951 24.85 -22.43 -4.26
C GLU A 951 24.73 -23.65 -3.33
N CYS A 952 25.51 -24.71 -3.57
CA CYS A 952 25.59 -25.87 -2.69
C CYS A 952 26.05 -25.51 -1.27
N LEU A 953 27.12 -24.71 -1.13
CA LEU A 953 27.63 -24.26 0.17
C LEU A 953 26.59 -23.40 0.92
N GLY A 954 25.89 -22.52 0.20
CA GLY A 954 24.81 -21.70 0.78
C GLY A 954 23.68 -22.57 1.31
N LYS A 955 23.16 -23.49 0.47
CA LYS A 955 22.08 -24.42 0.87
C LYS A 955 22.49 -25.34 2.02
N LEU A 956 23.73 -25.83 2.01
CA LEU A 956 24.26 -26.69 3.07
C LEU A 956 24.43 -25.93 4.39
N THR A 957 24.77 -24.63 4.34
CA THR A 957 24.82 -23.76 5.53
C THR A 957 23.44 -23.59 6.19
N LEU A 958 22.33 -23.72 5.44
CA LEU A 958 20.98 -23.68 6.01
C LEU A 958 20.66 -24.90 6.90
N VAL A 959 21.41 -26.01 6.76
CA VAL A 959 21.20 -27.25 7.53
C VAL A 959 21.75 -27.12 8.96
N ASP A 960 22.92 -26.51 9.11
CA ASP A 960 23.51 -26.17 10.41
C ASP A 960 24.22 -24.79 10.35
N PRO A 961 23.46 -23.70 10.50
CA PRO A 961 24.01 -22.35 10.38
C PRO A 961 24.98 -22.01 11.51
N SER A 962 24.86 -22.67 12.67
CA SER A 962 25.64 -22.34 13.87
C SER A 962 27.12 -22.70 13.72
N GLU A 963 27.43 -23.84 13.10
CA GLU A 963 28.80 -24.28 12.87
C GLU A 963 29.36 -23.84 11.51
N LEU A 964 28.54 -23.83 10.46
CA LEU A 964 29.02 -23.66 9.08
C LEU A 964 29.22 -22.19 8.69
N LEU A 965 28.39 -21.28 9.21
CA LEU A 965 28.53 -19.85 8.91
C LEU A 965 29.86 -19.27 9.43
N PRO A 966 30.33 -19.58 10.65
CA PRO A 966 31.68 -19.21 11.09
C PRO A 966 32.80 -19.80 10.22
N ARG A 967 32.63 -21.03 9.70
CA ARG A 967 33.61 -21.64 8.79
C ARG A 967 33.70 -20.89 7.45
N LEU A 968 32.57 -20.44 6.89
CA LEU A 968 32.56 -19.55 5.72
C LEU A 968 33.28 -18.24 6.02
N LYS A 969 32.99 -17.62 7.18
CA LYS A 969 33.65 -16.38 7.60
C LYS A 969 35.18 -16.52 7.65
N LYS A 970 35.71 -17.65 8.11
CA LYS A 970 37.15 -17.92 8.14
C LYS A 970 37.79 -17.94 6.74
N GLN A 971 37.05 -18.38 5.73
CA GLN A 971 37.53 -18.46 4.34
C GLN A 971 37.61 -17.09 3.65
N LEU A 972 37.05 -16.02 4.22
CA LEU A 972 37.20 -14.66 3.71
C LEU A 972 38.66 -14.16 3.78
N SER A 973 39.47 -14.69 4.71
CA SER A 973 40.89 -14.35 4.86
C SER A 973 41.81 -15.19 3.98
N SER A 974 41.28 -15.99 3.06
CA SER A 974 42.09 -16.79 2.13
C SER A 974 42.85 -15.89 1.14
N GLU A 975 44.04 -16.34 0.71
CA GLU A 975 44.87 -15.62 -0.26
C GLU A 975 44.29 -15.68 -1.69
N SER A 976 43.42 -16.67 -1.98
CA SER A 976 42.82 -16.88 -3.29
C SER A 976 41.59 -15.98 -3.53
N PRO A 977 41.59 -15.11 -4.56
CA PRO A 977 40.41 -14.30 -4.92
C PRO A 977 39.18 -15.16 -5.27
N HIS A 978 39.39 -16.33 -5.88
CA HIS A 978 38.31 -17.24 -6.26
C HIS A 978 37.59 -17.80 -5.04
N ALA A 979 38.33 -18.23 -4.01
CA ALA A 979 37.75 -18.73 -2.77
C ALA A 979 36.91 -17.66 -2.06
N ARG A 980 37.43 -16.43 -1.96
CA ARG A 980 36.69 -15.28 -1.39
C ARG A 980 35.39 -15.00 -2.17
N SER A 981 35.46 -15.00 -3.50
CA SER A 981 34.29 -14.81 -4.38
C SER A 981 33.23 -15.90 -4.20
N THR A 982 33.63 -17.17 -4.15
CA THR A 982 32.70 -18.30 -3.94
C THR A 982 32.03 -18.23 -2.57
N VAL A 983 32.74 -17.86 -1.52
CA VAL A 983 32.20 -17.74 -0.16
C VAL A 983 31.16 -16.62 -0.06
N VAL A 984 31.44 -15.44 -0.62
CA VAL A 984 30.47 -14.33 -0.63
C VAL A 984 29.23 -14.69 -1.45
N THR A 985 29.41 -15.39 -2.57
CA THR A 985 28.30 -15.93 -3.38
C THR A 985 27.49 -16.98 -2.62
N ALA A 986 28.14 -17.82 -1.79
CA ALA A 986 27.44 -18.81 -0.99
C ALA A 986 26.52 -18.14 0.05
N VAL A 987 27.00 -17.09 0.70
CA VAL A 987 26.18 -16.28 1.61
C VAL A 987 25.01 -15.62 0.87
N LYS A 988 25.20 -15.11 -0.35
CA LYS A 988 24.09 -14.61 -1.18
C LYS A 988 22.96 -15.65 -1.31
N PHE A 989 23.29 -16.92 -1.54
CA PHE A 989 22.29 -18.00 -1.67
C PHE A 989 21.66 -18.45 -0.33
N THR A 990 22.16 -17.98 0.81
CA THR A 990 21.48 -18.15 2.12
C THR A 990 20.35 -17.12 2.33
N ILE A 991 20.36 -16.02 1.57
CA ILE A 991 19.37 -14.94 1.69
C ILE A 991 18.12 -15.29 0.88
N ALA A 992 17.18 -15.98 1.54
CA ALA A 992 15.83 -16.20 1.04
C ALA A 992 14.92 -14.99 1.33
N ASP A 993 13.80 -14.87 0.60
CA ASP A 993 12.77 -13.84 0.82
C ASP A 993 12.02 -14.06 2.16
N GLN A 994 11.62 -15.30 2.44
CA GLN A 994 10.95 -15.66 3.70
C GLN A 994 11.93 -15.65 4.89
N PRO A 995 11.50 -15.21 6.09
CA PRO A 995 12.35 -15.16 7.28
C PRO A 995 12.78 -16.57 7.67
N GLN A 996 14.08 -16.75 7.90
CA GLN A 996 14.68 -18.04 8.27
C GLN A 996 15.46 -17.92 9.59
N PRO A 997 15.63 -19.03 10.35
CA PRO A 997 16.41 -19.02 11.60
C PRO A 997 17.85 -18.49 11.43
N VAL A 998 18.42 -18.63 10.23
CA VAL A 998 19.76 -18.14 9.88
C VAL A 998 19.85 -16.62 9.97
N ASP A 999 18.76 -15.89 9.78
CA ASP A 999 18.76 -14.42 9.66
C ASP A 999 19.30 -13.72 10.91
N ALA A 1000 19.02 -14.25 12.11
CA ALA A 1000 19.52 -13.70 13.36
C ALA A 1000 21.04 -13.79 13.48
N LEU A 1001 21.61 -14.95 13.10
CA LEU A 1001 23.07 -15.17 13.07
C LEU A 1001 23.72 -14.39 11.93
N LEU A 1002 23.06 -14.33 10.77
CA LEU A 1002 23.53 -13.64 9.59
C LEU A 1002 23.58 -12.13 9.83
N LYS A 1003 22.60 -11.55 10.52
CA LYS A 1003 22.61 -10.13 10.91
C LYS A 1003 23.86 -9.76 11.72
N GLY A 1004 24.34 -10.67 12.60
CA GLY A 1004 25.57 -10.45 13.36
C GLY A 1004 26.86 -10.56 12.53
N CYS A 1005 26.85 -11.27 11.40
CA CYS A 1005 28.06 -11.59 10.62
C CYS A 1005 28.11 -10.93 9.23
N ILE A 1006 26.98 -10.46 8.69
CA ILE A 1006 26.86 -9.98 7.31
C ILE A 1006 27.77 -8.78 7.02
N GLY A 1007 27.98 -7.92 8.03
CA GLY A 1007 28.91 -6.79 7.93
C GLY A 1007 30.35 -7.23 7.61
N ASP A 1008 30.80 -8.39 8.08
CA ASP A 1008 32.14 -8.90 7.77
C ASP A 1008 32.27 -9.40 6.32
N PHE A 1009 31.20 -9.97 5.76
CA PHE A 1009 31.16 -10.32 4.34
C PHE A 1009 31.09 -9.07 3.47
N LEU A 1010 30.38 -8.02 3.89
CA LEU A 1010 30.26 -6.77 3.12
C LEU A 1010 31.55 -5.93 3.13
N LYS A 1011 32.46 -6.13 4.08
CA LYS A 1011 33.81 -5.52 4.03
C LYS A 1011 34.59 -5.89 2.77
N THR A 1012 34.26 -7.00 2.11
CA THR A 1012 34.89 -7.38 0.83
C THR A 1012 34.53 -6.44 -0.33
N LEU A 1013 33.64 -5.46 -0.13
CA LEU A 1013 33.46 -4.34 -1.06
C LEU A 1013 34.76 -3.55 -1.28
N GLN A 1014 35.68 -3.58 -0.31
CA GLN A 1014 36.98 -2.90 -0.37
C GLN A 1014 38.13 -3.83 -0.82
N ASP A 1015 37.84 -5.05 -1.27
CA ASP A 1015 38.83 -6.06 -1.64
C ASP A 1015 39.73 -5.60 -2.82
N PRO A 1016 41.02 -5.97 -2.90
CA PRO A 1016 41.86 -5.59 -4.05
C PRO A 1016 41.36 -6.14 -5.40
N ASP A 1017 40.64 -7.27 -5.42
CA ASP A 1017 40.19 -7.91 -6.67
C ASP A 1017 38.80 -7.39 -7.13
N LEU A 1018 38.68 -7.07 -8.42
CA LEU A 1018 37.45 -6.52 -9.01
C LEU A 1018 36.27 -7.50 -8.98
N ASN A 1019 36.53 -8.80 -9.15
CA ASN A 1019 35.45 -9.81 -9.17
C ASN A 1019 34.87 -10.01 -7.77
N VAL A 1020 35.72 -9.94 -6.73
CA VAL A 1020 35.26 -10.02 -5.35
C VAL A 1020 34.35 -8.83 -5.00
N ARG A 1021 34.72 -7.61 -5.43
CA ARG A 1021 33.87 -6.41 -5.26
C ARG A 1021 32.52 -6.56 -5.97
N ARG A 1022 32.53 -7.02 -7.23
CA ARG A 1022 31.31 -7.26 -8.01
C ARG A 1022 30.36 -8.23 -7.31
N VAL A 1023 30.90 -9.34 -6.78
CA VAL A 1023 30.11 -10.34 -6.07
C VAL A 1023 29.60 -9.81 -4.73
N ALA A 1024 30.39 -9.02 -4.02
CA ALA A 1024 29.96 -8.35 -2.80
C ALA A 1024 28.80 -7.38 -3.04
N LEU A 1025 28.84 -6.61 -4.14
CA LEU A 1025 27.72 -5.77 -4.58
C LEU A 1025 26.50 -6.61 -4.95
N ALA A 1026 26.67 -7.73 -5.66
CA ALA A 1026 25.55 -8.61 -6.00
C ALA A 1026 24.90 -9.27 -4.76
N MET A 1027 25.69 -9.57 -3.72
CA MET A 1027 25.20 -10.05 -2.44
C MET A 1027 24.48 -8.94 -1.66
N PHE A 1028 25.07 -7.74 -1.61
CA PHE A 1028 24.43 -6.55 -1.04
C PHE A 1028 23.10 -6.23 -1.72
N ASN A 1029 23.04 -6.31 -3.05
CA ASN A 1029 21.81 -6.11 -3.82
C ASN A 1029 20.74 -7.15 -3.46
N SER A 1030 21.14 -8.42 -3.39
CA SER A 1030 20.23 -9.52 -3.00
C SER A 1030 19.72 -9.36 -1.56
N ALA A 1031 20.57 -8.88 -0.65
CA ALA A 1031 20.19 -8.59 0.73
C ALA A 1031 19.23 -7.39 0.78
N ALA A 1032 19.52 -6.31 0.07
CA ALA A 1032 18.69 -5.11 0.02
C ALA A 1032 17.33 -5.34 -0.66
N HIS A 1033 17.24 -6.27 -1.62
CA HIS A 1033 16.00 -6.63 -2.30
C HIS A 1033 15.12 -7.57 -1.45
N ASN A 1034 15.68 -8.71 -1.03
CA ASN A 1034 14.91 -9.77 -0.39
C ASN A 1034 14.75 -9.55 1.13
N LYS A 1035 15.77 -9.00 1.81
CA LYS A 1035 15.79 -8.84 3.28
C LYS A 1035 16.49 -7.55 3.73
N PRO A 1036 15.84 -6.39 3.58
CA PRO A 1036 16.42 -5.09 3.96
C PRO A 1036 16.80 -5.00 5.44
N SER A 1037 16.12 -5.75 6.31
CA SER A 1037 16.35 -5.78 7.77
C SER A 1037 17.76 -6.20 8.20
N LEU A 1038 18.47 -6.92 7.33
CA LEU A 1038 19.87 -7.32 7.53
C LEU A 1038 20.85 -6.17 7.27
N ILE A 1039 20.45 -5.20 6.45
CA ILE A 1039 21.30 -4.15 5.90
C ILE A 1039 21.05 -2.79 6.54
N ARG A 1040 19.81 -2.51 6.98
CA ARG A 1040 19.41 -1.20 7.55
C ARG A 1040 20.37 -0.64 8.60
N ASP A 1041 20.81 -1.48 9.54
CA ASP A 1041 21.71 -1.07 10.63
C ASP A 1041 23.16 -0.79 10.16
N LEU A 1042 23.50 -1.18 8.94
CA LEU A 1042 24.85 -1.09 8.37
C LEU A 1042 24.96 -0.05 7.24
N LEU A 1043 23.84 0.54 6.80
CA LEU A 1043 23.83 1.46 5.64
C LEU A 1043 24.77 2.65 5.83
N ASP A 1044 24.82 3.26 7.02
CA ASP A 1044 25.68 4.41 7.30
C ASP A 1044 27.17 4.11 7.02
N ALA A 1045 27.61 2.88 7.29
CA ALA A 1045 28.99 2.44 7.03
C ALA A 1045 29.21 1.98 5.57
N LEU A 1046 28.17 1.47 4.92
CA LEU A 1046 28.25 0.84 3.59
C LEU A 1046 28.04 1.82 2.44
N LEU A 1047 27.16 2.82 2.61
CA LEU A 1047 26.84 3.80 1.57
C LEU A 1047 28.08 4.53 1.03
N PRO A 1048 29.05 4.99 1.85
CA PRO A 1048 30.26 5.60 1.33
C PRO A 1048 31.10 4.64 0.47
N SER A 1049 31.14 3.35 0.83
CA SER A 1049 31.86 2.34 0.05
C SER A 1049 31.13 2.04 -1.26
N LEU A 1050 29.79 1.97 -1.24
CA LEU A 1050 28.96 1.80 -2.43
C LEU A 1050 29.14 2.98 -3.41
N TYR A 1051 29.03 4.20 -2.91
CA TYR A 1051 29.24 5.43 -3.67
C TYR A 1051 30.68 5.59 -4.17
N GLY A 1052 31.66 5.01 -3.48
CA GLY A 1052 33.04 4.93 -3.97
C GLY A 1052 33.18 4.06 -5.22
N GLU A 1053 32.36 3.02 -5.37
CA GLU A 1053 32.35 2.13 -6.54
C GLU A 1053 31.53 2.66 -7.73
N THR A 1054 30.76 3.75 -7.58
CA THR A 1054 30.05 4.39 -8.72
C THR A 1054 30.96 5.28 -9.57
N LYS A 1055 32.17 5.61 -9.08
CA LYS A 1055 33.11 6.50 -9.77
C LYS A 1055 33.90 5.79 -10.86
N VAL A 1056 34.10 6.46 -11.99
CA VAL A 1056 34.93 5.97 -13.09
C VAL A 1056 36.41 5.97 -12.71
N ARG A 1057 37.06 4.80 -12.73
CA ARG A 1057 38.49 4.64 -12.47
C ARG A 1057 39.28 4.55 -13.76
N ARG A 1058 40.05 5.59 -14.08
CA ARG A 1058 40.80 5.67 -15.33
C ARG A 1058 41.89 4.60 -15.47
N GLU A 1059 42.40 4.06 -14.36
CA GLU A 1059 43.37 2.96 -14.37
C GLU A 1059 42.84 1.64 -14.94
N LEU A 1060 41.51 1.45 -14.99
CA LEU A 1060 40.86 0.23 -15.49
C LEU A 1060 40.41 0.36 -16.96
N ILE A 1061 40.69 1.49 -17.59
CA ILE A 1061 40.27 1.80 -18.96
C ILE A 1061 41.48 1.71 -19.87
N ARG A 1062 41.38 0.86 -20.90
CA ARG A 1062 42.39 0.73 -21.96
C ARG A 1062 41.76 0.93 -23.33
N GLU A 1063 42.47 1.61 -24.23
CA GLU A 1063 42.08 1.75 -25.63
C GLU A 1063 42.82 0.72 -26.48
N VAL A 1064 42.08 -0.07 -27.25
CA VAL A 1064 42.62 -0.96 -28.27
C VAL A 1064 42.42 -0.28 -29.63
N GLU A 1065 43.52 0.20 -30.22
CA GLU A 1065 43.50 0.85 -31.53
C GLU A 1065 43.60 -0.19 -32.66
N MET A 1066 42.64 -0.14 -33.59
CA MET A 1066 42.62 -0.92 -34.83
C MET A 1066 42.48 0.04 -36.02
N GLY A 1067 43.60 0.66 -36.41
CA GLY A 1067 43.63 1.67 -37.48
C GLY A 1067 42.88 2.94 -37.07
N PRO A 1068 41.84 3.39 -37.81
CA PRO A 1068 41.03 4.55 -37.42
C PRO A 1068 40.01 4.25 -36.31
N PHE A 1069 39.85 2.98 -35.91
CA PHE A 1069 38.90 2.57 -34.86
C PHE A 1069 39.60 2.48 -33.50
N LYS A 1070 39.03 3.13 -32.50
CA LYS A 1070 39.44 3.02 -31.09
C LYS A 1070 38.35 2.25 -30.35
N HIS A 1071 38.68 1.10 -29.78
CA HIS A 1071 37.77 0.35 -28.92
C HIS A 1071 38.20 0.51 -27.47
N THR A 1072 37.37 1.17 -26.66
CA THR A 1072 37.62 1.40 -25.23
C THR A 1072 37.11 0.19 -24.45
N VAL A 1073 38.01 -0.49 -23.73
CA VAL A 1073 37.68 -1.59 -22.80
C VAL A 1073 37.78 -1.04 -21.39
N ASP A 1074 36.66 -1.03 -20.67
CA ASP A 1074 36.56 -0.60 -19.28
C ASP A 1074 36.30 -1.82 -18.38
N ASP A 1075 37.36 -2.34 -17.76
CA ASP A 1075 37.29 -3.52 -16.90
C ASP A 1075 36.54 -3.21 -15.57
N GLY A 1076 36.27 -1.93 -15.25
CA GLY A 1076 35.51 -1.49 -14.09
C GLY A 1076 34.01 -1.32 -14.33
N LEU A 1077 33.55 -1.43 -15.57
CA LEU A 1077 32.16 -1.15 -15.96
C LEU A 1077 31.14 -2.05 -15.23
N ASP A 1078 31.42 -3.35 -15.11
CA ASP A 1078 30.51 -4.31 -14.48
C ASP A 1078 30.34 -4.06 -12.98
N VAL A 1079 31.40 -3.60 -12.30
CA VAL A 1079 31.35 -3.23 -10.88
C VAL A 1079 30.51 -1.95 -10.70
N ARG A 1080 30.73 -0.93 -11.54
CA ARG A 1080 29.92 0.31 -11.51
C ARG A 1080 28.45 0.01 -11.78
N LYS A 1081 28.15 -0.83 -12.77
CA LYS A 1081 26.79 -1.25 -13.08
C LYS A 1081 26.12 -1.92 -11.88
N ALA A 1082 26.80 -2.87 -11.23
CA ALA A 1082 26.31 -3.51 -10.02
C ALA A 1082 26.06 -2.50 -8.88
N ALA A 1083 26.90 -1.46 -8.73
CA ALA A 1083 26.70 -0.41 -7.74
C ALA A 1083 25.44 0.43 -8.01
N PHE A 1084 25.20 0.83 -9.27
CA PHE A 1084 23.96 1.52 -9.63
C PHE A 1084 22.71 0.63 -9.50
N GLU A 1085 22.82 -0.67 -9.77
CA GLU A 1085 21.73 -1.63 -9.51
C GLU A 1085 21.41 -1.71 -8.01
N CYS A 1086 22.43 -1.74 -7.15
CA CYS A 1086 22.23 -1.68 -5.69
C CYS A 1086 21.55 -0.38 -5.26
N MET A 1087 21.99 0.77 -5.80
CA MET A 1087 21.34 2.05 -5.52
C MET A 1087 19.86 2.02 -5.91
N TYR A 1088 19.55 1.51 -7.10
CA TYR A 1088 18.17 1.36 -7.57
C TYR A 1088 17.32 0.51 -6.62
N THR A 1089 17.83 -0.62 -6.13
CA THR A 1089 17.12 -1.47 -5.16
C THR A 1089 16.96 -0.80 -3.79
N LEU A 1090 17.95 -0.05 -3.31
CA LEU A 1090 17.85 0.70 -2.06
C LEU A 1090 16.75 1.77 -2.10
N LEU A 1091 16.45 2.29 -3.29
CA LEU A 1091 15.38 3.27 -3.50
C LEU A 1091 14.00 2.68 -3.18
N GLU A 1092 13.80 1.37 -3.43
CA GLU A 1092 12.54 0.68 -3.14
C GLU A 1092 12.44 0.28 -1.66
N SER A 1093 13.53 -0.20 -1.06
CA SER A 1093 13.46 -0.89 0.24
C SER A 1093 13.91 -0.07 1.45
N CYS A 1094 14.80 0.92 1.25
CA CYS A 1094 15.50 1.62 2.34
C CYS A 1094 15.53 3.16 2.20
N LEU A 1095 14.57 3.76 1.49
CA LEU A 1095 14.54 5.22 1.23
C LEU A 1095 14.69 6.08 2.50
N GLY A 1096 14.07 5.68 3.62
CA GLY A 1096 14.06 6.47 4.85
C GLY A 1096 15.41 6.65 5.54
N GLN A 1097 16.42 5.83 5.21
CA GLN A 1097 17.78 5.91 5.76
C GLN A 1097 18.79 6.52 4.77
N LEU A 1098 18.36 6.85 3.54
CA LEU A 1098 19.25 7.43 2.53
C LEU A 1098 19.29 8.95 2.67
N ASP A 1099 20.48 9.53 2.59
CA ASP A 1099 20.59 10.95 2.25
C ASP A 1099 20.28 11.13 0.76
N VAL A 1100 19.05 11.58 0.50
CA VAL A 1100 18.53 11.82 -0.84
C VAL A 1100 19.43 12.79 -1.62
N TYR A 1101 20.08 13.78 -0.99
CA TYR A 1101 20.92 14.73 -1.71
C TYR A 1101 22.25 14.14 -2.15
N GLU A 1102 22.91 13.35 -1.30
CA GLU A 1102 24.12 12.62 -1.66
C GLU A 1102 23.83 11.59 -2.77
N TYR A 1103 22.72 10.86 -2.63
CA TYR A 1103 22.23 9.93 -3.64
C TYR A 1103 22.02 10.61 -5.00
N LEU A 1104 21.41 11.81 -5.03
CA LEU A 1104 21.19 12.56 -6.27
C LEU A 1104 22.49 12.99 -6.95
N ASN A 1105 23.56 13.29 -6.20
CA ASN A 1105 24.86 13.62 -6.80
C ASN A 1105 25.43 12.42 -7.58
N HIS A 1106 25.30 11.20 -7.04
CA HIS A 1106 25.74 9.98 -7.72
C HIS A 1106 24.85 9.61 -8.91
N VAL A 1107 23.55 9.90 -8.83
CA VAL A 1107 22.66 9.78 -10.00
C VAL A 1107 23.08 10.74 -11.11
N GLU A 1108 23.44 11.98 -10.79
CA GLU A 1108 23.95 12.96 -11.76
C GLU A 1108 25.19 12.45 -12.49
N ASP A 1109 26.15 11.86 -11.76
CA ASP A 1109 27.34 11.24 -12.36
C ASP A 1109 26.98 10.08 -13.29
N GLY A 1110 26.02 9.25 -12.88
CA GLY A 1110 25.52 8.12 -13.68
C GLY A 1110 24.83 8.53 -14.98
N LEU A 1111 24.16 9.68 -15.03
CA LEU A 1111 23.55 10.22 -16.27
C LEU A 1111 24.61 10.56 -17.34
N LYS A 1112 25.87 10.74 -16.93
CA LYS A 1112 27.00 11.09 -17.81
C LYS A 1112 27.84 9.85 -18.21
N ASP A 1113 27.66 8.69 -17.58
CA ASP A 1113 28.49 7.47 -17.73
C ASP A 1113 28.16 6.65 -19.00
N HIS A 1114 28.45 5.35 -19.04
CA HIS A 1114 28.21 4.43 -20.14
C HIS A 1114 26.71 4.19 -20.40
N TYR A 1115 26.37 3.74 -21.62
CA TYR A 1115 25.00 3.49 -22.07
C TYR A 1115 24.14 2.69 -21.08
N ASP A 1116 24.64 1.55 -20.58
CA ASP A 1116 23.86 0.67 -19.68
C ASP A 1116 23.55 1.34 -18.34
N ILE A 1117 24.48 2.16 -17.83
CA ILE A 1117 24.31 2.92 -16.58
C ILE A 1117 23.35 4.09 -16.80
N ARG A 1118 23.42 4.77 -17.96
CA ARG A 1118 22.46 5.82 -18.33
C ARG A 1118 21.02 5.32 -18.36
N MET A 1119 20.81 4.14 -18.95
CA MET A 1119 19.47 3.53 -19.00
C MET A 1119 18.90 3.27 -17.60
N LEU A 1120 19.73 2.75 -16.69
CA LEU A 1120 19.33 2.52 -15.30
C LEU A 1120 19.10 3.83 -14.53
N THR A 1121 19.95 4.84 -14.72
CA THR A 1121 19.84 6.13 -14.03
C THR A 1121 18.66 6.97 -14.52
N PHE A 1122 18.27 6.87 -15.80
CA PHE A 1122 17.01 7.43 -16.29
C PHE A 1122 15.79 6.80 -15.60
N LEU A 1123 15.81 5.48 -15.37
CA LEU A 1123 14.76 4.80 -14.61
C LEU A 1123 14.77 5.21 -13.13
N MET A 1124 15.94 5.32 -12.50
CA MET A 1124 16.09 5.83 -11.13
C MET A 1124 15.50 7.24 -11.01
N LEU A 1125 15.78 8.11 -11.98
CA LEU A 1125 15.27 9.49 -12.00
C LEU A 1125 13.75 9.55 -12.16
N ALA A 1126 13.18 8.70 -13.03
CA ALA A 1126 11.73 8.57 -13.16
C ALA A 1126 11.08 8.12 -11.83
N ARG A 1127 11.70 7.18 -11.12
CA ARG A 1127 11.23 6.72 -9.79
C ARG A 1127 11.37 7.78 -8.71
N LEU A 1128 12.50 8.47 -8.65
CA LEU A 1128 12.76 9.57 -7.71
C LEU A 1128 11.74 10.71 -7.88
N SER A 1129 11.28 10.94 -9.12
CA SER A 1129 10.25 11.94 -9.42
C SER A 1129 8.93 11.66 -8.69
N THR A 1130 8.59 10.38 -8.50
CA THR A 1130 7.41 9.94 -7.74
C THR A 1130 7.67 9.88 -6.24
N LEU A 1131 8.84 9.35 -5.83
CA LEU A 1131 9.14 9.05 -4.43
C LEU A 1131 9.55 10.27 -3.60
N CYS A 1132 10.38 11.15 -4.15
CA CYS A 1132 10.90 12.34 -3.45
C CYS A 1132 10.88 13.59 -4.36
N PRO A 1133 9.69 14.03 -4.82
CA PRO A 1133 9.54 15.13 -5.78
C PRO A 1133 10.18 16.45 -5.30
N ALA A 1134 10.11 16.74 -4.01
CA ALA A 1134 10.66 17.97 -3.44
C ALA A 1134 12.19 18.06 -3.55
N ALA A 1135 12.91 16.96 -3.27
CA ALA A 1135 14.37 16.92 -3.36
C ALA A 1135 14.85 16.99 -4.81
N VAL A 1136 14.14 16.31 -5.73
CA VAL A 1136 14.41 16.37 -7.18
C VAL A 1136 14.19 17.78 -7.72
N LEU A 1137 13.13 18.47 -7.29
CA LEU A 1137 12.84 19.84 -7.72
C LEU A 1137 13.96 20.82 -7.32
N GLN A 1138 14.53 20.67 -6.12
CA GLN A 1138 15.65 21.52 -5.66
C GLN A 1138 16.94 21.30 -6.46
N ARG A 1139 17.18 20.09 -6.97
CA ARG A 1139 18.36 19.72 -7.78
C ARG A 1139 18.04 19.56 -9.26
N LEU A 1140 16.95 20.16 -9.74
CA LEU A 1140 16.46 19.94 -11.10
C LEU A 1140 17.44 20.44 -12.18
N GLN A 1141 18.10 21.58 -11.96
CA GLN A 1141 19.00 22.19 -12.95
C GLN A 1141 20.19 21.30 -13.35
N PRO A 1142 20.99 20.73 -12.41
CA PRO A 1142 22.08 19.81 -12.78
C PRO A 1142 21.61 18.49 -13.40
N LEU A 1143 20.37 18.06 -13.15
CA LEU A 1143 19.81 16.82 -13.74
C LEU A 1143 19.35 17.01 -15.19
N ILE A 1144 18.91 18.22 -15.58
CA ILE A 1144 18.42 18.50 -16.94
C ILE A 1144 19.56 18.57 -17.97
N GLU A 1145 20.75 19.06 -17.58
CA GLU A 1145 21.86 19.24 -18.52
C GLU A 1145 22.34 17.91 -19.16
N PRO A 1146 22.57 16.81 -18.41
CA PRO A 1146 22.88 15.49 -18.98
C PRO A 1146 21.79 14.93 -19.89
N LEU A 1147 20.51 15.14 -19.54
CA LEU A 1147 19.36 14.72 -20.35
C LEU A 1147 19.34 15.47 -21.68
N ARG A 1148 19.57 16.79 -21.65
CA ARG A 1148 19.68 17.63 -22.84
C ARG A 1148 20.85 17.20 -23.73
N ALA A 1149 22.01 16.91 -23.15
CA ALA A 1149 23.19 16.45 -23.89
C ALA A 1149 22.92 15.11 -24.60
N THR A 1150 22.24 14.18 -23.92
CA THR A 1150 21.85 12.88 -24.48
C THR A 1150 20.92 13.05 -25.68
N CYS A 1151 19.88 13.88 -25.55
CA CYS A 1151 18.95 14.16 -26.66
C CYS A 1151 19.64 14.86 -27.85
N SER A 1152 20.65 15.70 -27.59
CA SER A 1152 21.33 16.51 -28.61
C SER A 1152 22.47 15.78 -29.33
N THR A 1153 22.93 14.64 -28.83
CA THR A 1153 24.07 13.90 -29.38
C THR A 1153 23.71 13.28 -30.74
N LYS A 1154 24.56 13.51 -31.76
CA LYS A 1154 24.41 12.93 -33.11
C LYS A 1154 25.48 11.88 -33.40
N VAL A 1155 25.07 10.76 -33.99
CA VAL A 1155 25.96 9.68 -34.45
C VAL A 1155 26.60 10.06 -35.78
N LYS A 1156 27.84 9.61 -36.03
CA LYS A 1156 28.56 9.85 -37.29
C LYS A 1156 27.87 9.08 -38.44
N ALA A 1157 27.79 9.70 -39.62
CA ALA A 1157 27.09 9.11 -40.77
C ALA A 1157 27.68 7.77 -41.30
N GLY A 1158 28.92 7.43 -40.92
CA GLY A 1158 29.58 6.16 -41.27
C GLY A 1158 29.45 5.05 -40.22
N SER A 1159 28.67 5.25 -39.16
CA SER A 1159 28.43 4.26 -38.10
C SER A 1159 27.52 3.12 -38.55
N VAL A 1160 27.64 1.97 -37.88
CA VAL A 1160 26.75 0.82 -38.11
C VAL A 1160 25.32 1.10 -37.62
N LYS A 1161 24.33 0.48 -38.26
CA LYS A 1161 22.89 0.64 -37.94
C LYS A 1161 22.58 0.47 -36.44
N GLN A 1162 23.25 -0.48 -35.79
CA GLN A 1162 23.08 -0.76 -34.36
C GLN A 1162 23.45 0.42 -33.46
N GLU A 1163 24.41 1.28 -33.85
CA GLU A 1163 24.76 2.48 -33.08
C GLU A 1163 23.67 3.56 -33.18
N PHE A 1164 23.00 3.68 -34.32
CA PHE A 1164 21.84 4.56 -34.48
C PHE A 1164 20.67 4.08 -33.62
N GLU A 1165 20.36 2.78 -33.67
CA GLU A 1165 19.29 2.18 -32.85
C GLU A 1165 19.55 2.36 -31.34
N LYS A 1166 20.80 2.16 -30.89
CA LYS A 1166 21.22 2.38 -29.50
C LYS A 1166 21.02 3.83 -29.05
N GLN A 1167 21.33 4.81 -29.91
CA GLN A 1167 21.12 6.22 -29.57
C GLN A 1167 19.64 6.62 -29.61
N ASP A 1168 18.85 6.07 -30.52
CA ASP A 1168 17.41 6.32 -30.56
C ASP A 1168 16.70 5.73 -29.33
N GLU A 1169 17.11 4.55 -28.87
CA GLU A 1169 16.64 3.97 -27.62
C GLU A 1169 17.01 4.84 -26.42
N LEU A 1170 18.26 5.32 -26.37
CA LEU A 1170 18.74 6.20 -25.29
C LEU A 1170 17.97 7.51 -25.25
N LYS A 1171 17.71 8.13 -26.41
CA LYS A 1171 16.85 9.32 -26.53
C LYS A 1171 15.44 9.04 -26.01
N ARG A 1172 14.81 7.94 -26.40
CA ARG A 1172 13.47 7.58 -25.89
C ARG A 1172 13.46 7.40 -24.38
N SER A 1173 14.48 6.74 -23.82
CA SER A 1173 14.59 6.51 -22.37
C SER A 1173 14.79 7.82 -21.60
N ALA A 1174 15.66 8.71 -22.10
CA ALA A 1174 15.82 10.06 -21.55
C ALA A 1174 14.48 10.83 -21.57
N MET A 1175 13.72 10.73 -22.66
CA MET A 1175 12.41 11.40 -22.79
C MET A 1175 11.34 10.84 -21.83
N ARG A 1176 11.39 9.54 -21.49
CA ARG A 1176 10.55 8.99 -20.41
C ARG A 1176 10.89 9.58 -19.05
N ALA A 1177 12.18 9.72 -18.73
CA ALA A 1177 12.61 10.35 -17.49
C ALA A 1177 12.17 11.83 -17.43
N VAL A 1178 12.23 12.53 -18.56
CA VAL A 1178 11.76 13.92 -18.71
C VAL A 1178 10.24 14.02 -18.55
N ALA A 1179 9.48 13.07 -19.09
CA ALA A 1179 8.02 13.01 -18.87
C ALA A 1179 7.67 12.77 -17.40
N ALA A 1180 8.42 11.91 -16.71
CA ALA A 1180 8.25 11.69 -15.26
C ALA A 1180 8.58 12.96 -14.46
N LEU A 1181 9.66 13.69 -14.80
CA LEU A 1181 9.97 14.99 -14.18
C LEU A 1181 8.86 16.02 -14.36
N LEU A 1182 8.23 16.06 -15.53
CA LEU A 1182 7.11 16.98 -15.82
C LEU A 1182 5.84 16.65 -15.01
N THR A 1183 5.73 15.42 -14.50
CA THR A 1183 4.63 15.03 -13.61
C THR A 1183 4.77 15.67 -12.23
N ILE A 1184 5.98 16.08 -11.83
CA ILE A 1184 6.21 16.76 -10.56
C ILE A 1184 5.54 18.15 -10.59
N PRO A 1185 4.69 18.48 -9.60
CA PRO A 1185 4.12 19.81 -9.49
C PRO A 1185 5.21 20.88 -9.46
N GLU A 1186 5.00 21.99 -10.18
CA GLU A 1186 5.91 23.15 -10.24
C GLU A 1186 7.19 22.99 -11.10
N VAL A 1187 7.53 21.79 -11.58
CA VAL A 1187 8.69 21.59 -12.48
C VAL A 1187 8.54 22.34 -13.81
N GLU A 1188 7.33 22.37 -14.37
CA GLU A 1188 7.00 23.17 -15.56
C GLU A 1188 7.26 24.67 -15.39
N LYS A 1189 7.22 25.17 -14.14
CA LYS A 1189 7.43 26.58 -13.82
C LYS A 1189 8.92 26.94 -13.72
N SER A 1190 9.81 25.94 -13.68
CA SER A 1190 11.25 26.19 -13.62
C SER A 1190 11.80 26.67 -14.99
N PRO A 1191 12.71 27.67 -15.00
CA PRO A 1191 13.23 28.22 -16.26
C PRO A 1191 14.03 27.19 -17.07
N ALA A 1192 14.80 26.33 -16.40
CA ALA A 1192 15.62 25.30 -17.06
C ALA A 1192 14.76 24.24 -17.78
N MET A 1193 13.64 23.84 -17.16
CA MET A 1193 12.72 22.88 -17.77
C MET A 1193 11.87 23.53 -18.86
N ALA A 1194 11.39 24.76 -18.67
CA ALA A 1194 10.64 25.49 -19.68
C ALA A 1194 11.45 25.69 -20.97
N GLU A 1195 12.74 26.03 -20.85
CA GLU A 1195 13.65 26.13 -22.00
C GLU A 1195 13.84 24.77 -22.69
N PHE A 1196 14.04 23.70 -21.92
CA PHE A 1196 14.23 22.37 -22.47
C PHE A 1196 12.95 21.83 -23.16
N SER A 1197 11.78 22.04 -22.56
CA SER A 1197 10.49 21.72 -23.16
C SER A 1197 10.23 22.52 -24.44
N SER A 1198 10.65 23.79 -24.50
CA SER A 1198 10.61 24.58 -25.73
C SER A 1198 11.50 23.98 -26.83
N GLN A 1199 12.72 23.54 -26.48
CA GLN A 1199 13.63 22.87 -27.41
C GLN A 1199 13.07 21.54 -27.93
N ILE A 1200 12.47 20.73 -27.06
CA ILE A 1200 11.79 19.49 -27.44
C ILE A 1200 10.67 19.78 -28.45
N ARG A 1201 9.81 20.77 -28.17
CA ARG A 1201 8.70 21.16 -29.05
C ARG A 1201 9.17 21.75 -30.38
N SER A 1202 10.32 22.42 -30.40
CA SER A 1202 10.90 23.00 -31.62
C SER A 1202 11.50 21.96 -32.57
N SER A 1203 11.88 20.79 -32.06
CA SER A 1203 12.46 19.69 -32.85
C SER A 1203 11.38 18.68 -33.23
N PRO A 1204 11.03 18.51 -34.53
CA PRO A 1204 9.93 17.64 -34.96
C PRO A 1204 10.16 16.15 -34.62
N GLU A 1205 11.41 15.71 -34.62
CA GLU A 1205 11.81 14.35 -34.22
C GLU A 1205 11.59 14.12 -32.72
N MET A 1206 11.97 15.08 -31.87
CA MET A 1206 11.81 14.96 -30.42
C MET A 1206 10.37 15.15 -29.96
N ALA A 1207 9.62 16.06 -30.60
CA ALA A 1207 8.21 16.28 -30.32
C ALA A 1207 7.37 15.04 -30.62
N SER A 1208 7.58 14.39 -31.77
CA SER A 1208 6.86 13.16 -32.11
C SER A 1208 7.19 11.99 -31.18
N LEU A 1209 8.45 11.86 -30.75
CA LEU A 1209 8.87 10.88 -29.73
C LEU A 1209 8.29 11.18 -28.34
N PHE A 1210 8.16 12.46 -27.97
CA PHE A 1210 7.58 12.86 -26.70
C PHE A 1210 6.07 12.60 -26.65
N GLU A 1211 5.35 12.93 -27.73
CA GLU A 1211 3.91 12.69 -27.85
C GLU A 1211 3.54 11.20 -27.86
N SER A 1212 4.36 10.33 -28.46
CA SER A 1212 4.13 8.89 -28.41
C SER A 1212 4.28 8.34 -26.99
N ILE A 1213 5.32 8.76 -26.27
CA ILE A 1213 5.56 8.35 -24.88
C ILE A 1213 4.44 8.85 -23.95
N GLN A 1214 3.94 10.08 -24.14
CA GLN A 1214 2.82 10.59 -23.35
C GLN A 1214 1.53 9.77 -23.58
N LYS A 1215 1.24 9.38 -24.82
CA LYS A 1215 0.09 8.51 -25.14
C LYS A 1215 0.21 7.12 -24.53
N ASP A 1216 1.42 6.55 -24.53
CA ASP A 1216 1.70 5.25 -23.89
C ASP A 1216 1.61 5.32 -22.35
N SER A 1217 1.96 6.45 -21.74
CA SER A 1217 1.80 6.64 -20.30
C SER A 1217 0.34 6.80 -19.85
N THR A 1218 -0.55 7.30 -20.71
CA THR A 1218 -2.00 7.38 -20.43
C THR A 1218 -2.76 6.07 -20.61
N SER A 1219 -2.16 5.05 -21.25
CA SER A 1219 -2.77 3.73 -21.45
C SER A 1219 -2.38 2.70 -20.39
N LEU A 1220 -1.47 3.03 -19.47
CA LEU A 1220 -1.14 2.21 -18.30
C LEU A 1220 -2.00 2.65 -17.10
N PRO A 1221 -2.91 1.80 -16.59
CA PRO A 1221 -3.56 2.08 -15.32
C PRO A 1221 -2.54 2.04 -14.19
N THR A 1222 -2.73 2.96 -13.24
CA THR A 1222 -2.06 3.01 -11.95
C THR A 1222 -1.90 1.63 -11.30
N SER A 1223 -0.67 1.29 -10.93
CA SER A 1223 -0.29 0.21 -10.00
C SER A 1223 -0.91 -1.17 -10.26
N GLU A 1224 -0.46 -1.86 -11.30
CA GLU A 1224 -0.30 -3.30 -11.17
C GLU A 1224 1.07 -3.54 -10.53
N SER A 1225 1.06 -3.94 -9.26
CA SER A 1225 2.17 -4.67 -8.66
C SER A 1225 2.57 -5.77 -9.65
N MET A 1226 3.81 -5.71 -10.13
CA MET A 1226 4.43 -6.85 -10.80
C MET A 1226 4.45 -8.02 -9.81
N ASP A 1227 3.39 -8.83 -9.84
CA ASP A 1227 3.40 -10.20 -9.35
C ASP A 1227 4.38 -10.97 -10.24
N MET A 1228 5.65 -10.90 -9.89
CA MET A 1228 6.66 -11.86 -10.34
C MET A 1228 6.56 -13.06 -9.40
N SER A 1229 5.64 -13.97 -9.72
CA SER A 1229 5.73 -15.38 -9.33
C SER A 1229 6.53 -16.16 -10.36
#